data_AF-A0A7S3LKH1-F1
#
_entry.id   AF-A0A7S3LKH1-F1
#
_cell.length_a   1.000
_cell.length_b   1.000
_cell.length_c   1.000
_cell.angle_alpha   90.00
_cell.angle_beta   90.00
_cell.angle_gamma   90.00
#
_symmetry.space_group_name_H-M   'P 1'
#
loop_
_entity.id
_entity.type
_entity.pdbx_description
1 polymer ?
#
loop_
_entity_poly.entity_id
_entity_poly.type
_entity_poly.pdbx_seq_one_letter_code
_entity_poly.pdbx_strand_id
1 'polypeptide(L)'
;MVLYRAQEHRLLLLLRNLALETIIPKIQAIVRRYTVRNFVAEIRQAEDKIEKAMKTGNSKSIERALKNASTRFYTSIPEYDYQPRNVELAKIMLGELKEWERLEFEVEKIGMIHTSSDFEGMKRIYNEVTSLMKNQKTSSDNAKVDYYGNKLYIFPRLTARQWGLKEEIQECMDVSTIGQIEAEIEQQVNVIFNRQQLEELVKEAGEIGHKSDMVRRGRRFLEKLRDLDQAAISAVKCVSRTQLVRVVELAEQLHQESRYIEAAKGLLALETRSFIEKEFIRAKEVGDIERMIHREIRLLMEFKYGLDFTEREEIQESLTKTENRRERFVDLLGEEHVSLDFRLERINNLRSYDSFAKAAGFTKLFSRNKIKQNMLLWTNTMIPTSLTLCREERQLNENLVLDTLVDDTIKQGVKKIIDEAKQKVKIFKAEAKANFKNILEYTGEIMCEDPDSAAKQLLQRGVDAFNNGDDDLISEMYMQMIKQLKNPTGRSQMTAPILDITQTYTDTFESSRSLCTPYGNALALLAMMVSTIPLGTTLNSYDPDSDEVTFEDRVVFWILGNLRTTQTKKYLTAIHNVKYGGGINKEIPDPVNLRAQFADTVSRYSVGSNIDLDDGPTADKVDLYLLPPKEITFEELLLEN
;
A
#
# COMPACT_ATOMS: atom_id res chain seq x y z
N MET A 1 17.29 55.56 86.79
CA MET A 1 16.56 55.91 85.55
C MET A 1 16.13 57.37 85.58
N VAL A 2 17.03 58.33 85.32
CA VAL A 2 16.69 59.78 85.32
C VAL A 2 16.87 60.43 83.93
N LEU A 3 17.44 59.70 82.96
CA LEU A 3 17.65 60.22 81.60
C LEU A 3 16.37 60.30 80.73
N TYR A 4 15.24 59.76 81.19
CA TYR A 4 13.96 59.79 80.44
C TYR A 4 13.17 61.11 80.55
N ARG A 5 13.63 62.08 81.37
CA ARG A 5 12.91 63.37 81.57
C ARG A 5 13.50 64.56 80.82
N ALA A 6 14.66 64.43 80.17
CA ALA A 6 15.19 65.50 79.34
C ALA A 6 14.32 65.63 78.07
N GLN A 7 13.85 66.84 77.76
CA GLN A 7 13.05 67.10 76.55
C GLN A 7 13.78 66.64 75.28
N GLU A 8 15.10 66.70 75.29
CA GLU A 8 16.01 66.24 74.22
C GLU A 8 15.85 64.74 73.93
N HIS A 9 15.68 63.91 74.96
CA HIS A 9 15.51 62.46 74.81
C HIS A 9 14.21 62.12 74.05
N ARG A 10 13.14 62.87 74.29
CA ARG A 10 11.86 62.70 73.59
C ARG A 10 11.98 63.07 72.11
N LEU A 11 12.71 64.14 71.79
CA LEU A 11 13.00 64.54 70.42
C LEU A 11 13.83 63.49 69.68
N LEU A 12 14.89 62.97 70.32
CA LEU A 12 15.73 61.92 69.74
C LEU A 12 14.95 60.62 69.48
N LEU A 13 14.04 60.22 70.39
CA LEU A 13 13.14 59.09 70.16
C LEU A 13 12.20 59.32 68.98
N LEU A 14 11.62 60.51 68.87
CA LEU A 14 10.73 60.86 67.75
C LEU A 14 11.48 60.83 66.42
N LEU A 15 12.70 61.40 66.36
CA LEU A 15 13.55 61.36 65.16
C LEU A 15 14.00 59.94 64.81
N ARG A 16 14.33 59.11 65.81
CA ARG A 16 14.67 57.70 65.61
C ARG A 16 13.47 56.94 65.02
N ASN A 17 12.28 57.09 65.59
CA ASN A 17 11.08 56.43 65.10
C ASN A 17 10.73 56.91 63.69
N LEU A 18 10.81 58.22 63.43
CA LEU A 18 10.61 58.79 62.09
C LEU A 18 11.64 58.22 61.10
N ALA A 19 12.91 58.09 61.48
CA ALA A 19 13.94 57.50 60.63
C ALA A 19 13.69 56.01 60.36
N LEU A 20 13.27 55.24 61.39
CA LEU A 20 12.91 53.83 61.27
C LEU A 20 11.66 53.61 60.40
N GLU A 21 10.66 54.48 60.49
CA GLU A 21 9.41 54.36 59.74
C GLU A 21 9.49 54.92 58.32
N THR A 22 10.33 55.93 58.06
CA THR A 22 10.34 56.64 56.77
C THR A 22 11.65 56.53 55.99
N ILE A 23 12.81 56.67 56.64
CA ILE A 23 14.11 56.76 55.95
C ILE A 23 14.66 55.36 55.69
N ILE A 24 14.69 54.50 56.70
CA ILE A 24 15.23 53.14 56.59
C ILE A 24 14.49 52.32 55.53
N PRO A 25 13.15 52.31 55.45
CA PRO A 25 12.44 51.58 54.39
C PRO A 25 12.80 52.09 52.99
N LYS A 26 13.01 53.40 52.81
CA LYS A 26 13.45 53.99 51.54
C LYS A 26 14.87 53.54 51.17
N ILE A 27 15.81 53.57 52.12
CA ILE A 27 17.19 53.08 51.89
C ILE A 27 17.18 51.59 51.57
N GLN A 28 16.44 50.77 52.34
CA GLN A 28 16.29 49.35 52.09
C GLN A 28 15.68 49.06 50.72
N ALA A 29 14.68 49.83 50.29
CA ALA A 29 14.10 49.70 48.95
C ALA A 29 15.13 49.99 47.85
N ILE A 30 15.97 51.02 48.01
CA ILE A 30 17.03 51.36 47.06
C ILE A 30 18.09 50.25 47.01
N VAL A 31 18.58 49.79 48.17
CA VAL A 31 19.58 48.72 48.26
C VAL A 31 19.05 47.43 47.66
N ARG A 32 17.84 46.99 48.05
CA ARG A 32 17.19 45.80 47.46
C ARG A 32 17.05 45.92 45.95
N ARG A 33 16.63 47.09 45.44
CA ARG A 33 16.51 47.31 44.00
C ARG A 33 17.86 47.23 43.27
N TYR A 34 18.92 47.81 43.84
CA TYR A 34 20.27 47.73 43.29
C TYR A 34 20.79 46.30 43.28
N THR A 35 20.69 45.61 44.42
CA THR A 35 21.11 44.22 44.60
C THR A 35 20.39 43.28 43.63
N VAL A 36 19.06 43.39 43.50
CA VAL A 36 18.27 42.59 42.55
C VAL A 36 18.65 42.88 41.10
N ARG A 37 18.90 44.14 40.73
CA ARG A 37 19.33 44.49 39.37
C ARG A 37 20.69 43.90 39.02
N ASN A 38 21.65 43.99 39.93
CA ASN A 38 22.98 43.40 39.73
C ASN A 38 22.89 41.88 39.63
N PHE A 39 22.10 41.25 40.51
CA PHE A 39 21.85 39.81 40.45
C PHE A 39 21.24 39.37 39.11
N VAL A 40 20.21 40.07 38.62
CA VAL A 40 19.61 39.81 37.30
C VAL A 40 20.62 40.01 36.17
N ALA A 41 21.49 41.02 36.25
CA ALA A 41 22.54 41.24 35.26
C ALA A 41 23.59 40.12 35.26
N GLU A 42 23.98 39.61 36.43
CA GLU A 42 24.88 38.47 36.58
C GLU A 42 24.26 37.17 36.05
N ILE A 43 22.97 36.95 36.31
CA ILE A 43 22.21 35.82 35.74
C ILE A 43 22.25 35.88 34.23
N ARG A 44 21.88 37.01 33.62
CA ARG A 44 21.88 37.16 32.16
C ARG A 44 23.26 36.93 31.55
N GLN A 45 24.32 37.45 32.18
CA GLN A 45 25.68 37.19 31.72
C GLN A 45 26.08 35.71 31.80
N ALA A 46 25.58 34.99 32.81
CA ALA A 46 25.82 33.55 32.92
C ALA A 46 25.00 32.78 31.87
N GLU A 47 23.73 33.15 31.65
CA GLU A 47 22.88 32.59 30.60
C GLU A 47 23.53 32.73 29.23
N ASP A 48 24.02 33.92 28.89
CA ASP A 48 24.72 34.19 27.62
C ASP A 48 25.99 33.34 27.47
N LYS A 49 26.75 33.15 28.55
CA LYS A 49 27.99 32.34 28.52
C LYS A 49 27.67 30.86 28.38
N ILE A 50 26.65 30.36 29.09
CA ILE A 50 26.19 28.98 28.98
C ILE A 50 25.64 28.74 27.58
N GLU A 51 24.83 29.65 27.04
CA GLU A 51 24.28 29.54 25.68
C GLU A 51 25.38 29.53 24.62
N LYS A 52 26.38 30.42 24.73
CA LYS A 52 27.54 30.40 23.84
C LYS A 52 28.31 29.08 23.94
N ALA A 53 28.47 28.52 25.14
CA ALA A 53 29.15 27.24 25.33
C ALA A 53 28.33 26.05 24.81
N MET A 54 27.00 26.07 24.92
CA MET A 54 26.14 25.06 24.31
C MET A 54 26.22 25.12 22.78
N LYS A 55 26.26 26.32 22.20
CA LYS A 55 26.42 26.51 20.75
C LYS A 55 27.74 25.96 20.19
N THR A 56 28.82 25.87 21.00
CA THR A 56 30.07 25.27 20.52
C THR A 56 30.04 23.75 20.49
N GLY A 57 29.09 23.09 21.17
CA GLY A 57 28.99 21.63 21.21
C GLY A 57 30.16 20.93 21.90
N ASN A 58 31.01 21.66 22.65
CA ASN A 58 32.21 21.11 23.28
C ASN A 58 32.01 20.92 24.78
N SER A 59 32.15 19.68 25.26
CA SER A 59 31.97 19.29 26.67
C SER A 59 32.77 20.18 27.64
N LYS A 60 34.06 20.44 27.32
CA LYS A 60 34.97 21.26 28.15
C LYS A 60 34.53 22.71 28.23
N SER A 61 33.92 23.25 27.16
CA SER A 61 33.43 24.63 27.16
C SER A 61 32.20 24.77 28.05
N ILE A 62 31.27 23.80 27.99
CA ILE A 62 30.06 23.76 28.81
C ILE A 62 30.42 23.59 30.29
N GLU A 63 31.33 22.67 30.60
CA GLU A 63 31.78 22.43 31.98
C GLU A 63 32.45 23.68 32.60
N ARG A 64 33.28 24.40 31.83
CA ARG A 64 33.85 25.69 32.27
C ARG A 64 32.77 26.75 32.49
N ALA A 65 31.78 26.83 31.59
CA ALA A 65 30.69 27.79 31.72
C ALA A 65 29.83 27.50 32.97
N LEU A 66 29.50 26.23 33.22
CA LEU A 66 28.78 25.79 34.41
C LEU A 66 29.55 26.05 35.70
N LYS A 67 30.87 25.79 35.71
CA LYS A 67 31.74 26.09 36.88
C LYS A 67 31.84 27.59 37.16
N ASN A 68 31.92 28.41 36.11
CA ASN A 68 31.93 29.87 36.24
C ASN A 68 30.58 30.41 36.73
N ALA A 69 29.47 29.80 36.29
CA ALA A 69 28.14 30.13 36.76
C ALA A 69 27.98 29.79 38.24
N SER A 70 28.27 28.54 38.65
CA SER A 70 28.13 28.12 40.05
C SER A 70 28.97 28.96 41.01
N THR A 71 30.23 29.26 40.65
CA THR A 71 31.13 30.06 41.49
C THR A 71 30.59 31.47 41.75
N ARG A 72 29.87 32.07 40.80
CA ARG A 72 29.32 33.44 40.94
C ARG A 72 28.03 33.49 41.75
N PHE A 73 27.17 32.47 41.66
CA PHE A 73 25.85 32.51 42.31
C PHE A 73 25.90 32.24 43.81
N TYR A 74 26.83 31.42 44.29
CA TYR A 74 26.93 31.12 45.72
C TYR A 74 27.48 32.27 46.58
N THR A 75 28.13 33.28 45.97
CA THR A 75 28.77 34.37 46.72
C THR A 75 27.88 35.59 46.94
N SER A 76 26.89 35.82 46.07
CA SER A 76 26.22 37.13 46.00
C SER A 76 25.07 37.25 47.01
N ILE A 77 24.17 36.26 47.10
CA ILE A 77 23.01 36.30 48.01
C ILE A 77 22.47 34.87 48.25
N PRO A 78 22.67 34.26 49.45
CA PRO A 78 22.22 32.89 49.73
C PRO A 78 20.70 32.70 49.72
N GLU A 79 19.94 33.78 49.84
CA GLU A 79 18.47 33.77 50.01
C GLU A 79 17.71 33.57 48.69
N TYR A 80 18.35 33.74 47.52
CA TYR A 80 17.70 33.56 46.23
C TYR A 80 18.10 32.22 45.60
N ASP A 81 17.21 31.23 45.69
CA ASP A 81 17.33 29.94 44.99
C ASP A 81 16.91 30.06 43.51
N TYR A 82 17.52 31.01 42.79
CA TYR A 82 17.27 31.21 41.38
C TYR A 82 18.45 30.68 40.55
N GLN A 83 18.20 29.62 39.78
CA GLN A 83 19.15 29.10 38.82
C GLN A 83 18.89 29.69 37.41
N PRO A 84 19.93 30.04 36.64
CA PRO A 84 19.76 30.43 35.25
C PRO A 84 19.04 29.33 34.46
N ARG A 85 18.14 29.72 33.55
CA ARG A 85 17.23 28.78 32.86
C ARG A 85 17.96 27.70 32.08
N ASN A 86 19.15 28.04 31.57
CA ASN A 86 19.95 27.17 30.72
C ASN A 86 20.84 26.19 31.52
N VAL A 87 20.88 26.25 32.85
CA VAL A 87 21.77 25.40 33.66
C VAL A 87 21.39 23.93 33.61
N GLU A 88 20.11 23.60 33.80
CA GLU A 88 19.64 22.21 33.74
C GLU A 88 19.88 21.61 32.36
N LEU A 89 19.58 22.38 31.32
CA LEU A 89 19.80 21.99 29.93
C LEU A 89 21.27 21.74 29.63
N ALA A 90 22.15 22.65 30.06
CA ALA A 90 23.59 22.49 29.89
C ALA A 90 24.13 21.26 30.66
N LYS A 91 23.56 20.89 31.81
CA LYS A 91 23.94 19.67 32.54
C LYS A 91 23.55 18.40 31.76
N ILE A 92 22.32 18.36 31.22
CA ILE A 92 21.84 17.24 30.40
C ILE A 92 22.74 17.09 29.16
N MET A 93 22.95 18.18 28.42
CA MET A 93 23.81 18.21 27.24
C MET A 93 25.25 17.80 27.54
N LEU A 94 25.79 18.21 28.70
CA LEU A 94 27.12 17.78 29.13
C LEU A 94 27.18 16.27 29.43
N GLY A 95 26.14 15.70 30.03
CA GLY A 95 26.02 14.26 30.26
C GLY A 95 26.07 13.48 28.94
N GLU A 96 25.23 13.85 27.99
CA GLU A 96 25.19 13.21 26.67
C GLU A 96 26.53 13.33 25.92
N LEU A 97 27.17 14.51 25.92
CA LEU A 97 28.45 14.70 25.26
C LEU A 97 29.56 13.81 25.86
N LYS A 98 29.55 13.60 27.18
CA LYS A 98 30.52 12.71 27.84
C LYS A 98 30.26 11.24 27.50
N GLU A 99 29.01 10.84 27.33
CA GLU A 99 28.67 9.48 26.86
C GLU A 99 29.13 9.26 25.41
N TRP A 100 28.95 10.25 24.54
CA TRP A 100 29.49 10.21 23.18
C TRP A 100 31.01 10.11 23.14
N GLU A 101 31.73 10.93 23.92
CA GLU A 101 33.19 10.85 24.04
C GLU A 101 33.66 9.46 24.50
N ARG A 102 32.92 8.83 25.42
CA ARG A 102 33.20 7.45 25.86
C ARG A 102 32.98 6.45 24.73
N LEU A 103 31.88 6.55 23.98
CA LEU A 103 31.58 5.64 22.87
C LEU A 103 32.57 5.78 21.72
N GLU A 104 32.98 7.00 21.38
CA GLU A 104 34.04 7.25 20.39
C GLU A 104 35.33 6.54 20.80
N PHE A 105 35.72 6.64 22.08
CA PHE A 105 36.90 5.94 22.60
C PHE A 105 36.77 4.41 22.56
N GLU A 106 35.58 3.86 22.88
CA GLU A 106 35.33 2.41 22.80
C GLU A 106 35.38 1.90 21.35
N VAL A 107 34.84 2.65 20.39
CA VAL A 107 34.91 2.32 18.96
C VAL A 107 36.34 2.39 18.44
N GLU A 108 37.10 3.43 18.79
CA GLU A 108 38.52 3.52 18.40
C GLU A 108 39.33 2.34 18.96
N LYS A 109 39.04 1.92 20.19
CA LYS A 109 39.66 0.73 20.80
C LYS A 109 39.31 -0.55 20.04
N ILE A 110 38.09 -0.70 19.55
CA ILE A 110 37.68 -1.85 18.72
C ILE A 110 38.30 -1.76 17.32
N GLY A 111 38.31 -0.58 16.70
CA GLY A 111 38.93 -0.36 15.39
C GLY A 111 40.42 -0.69 15.36
N MET A 112 41.12 -0.49 16.48
CA MET A 112 42.52 -0.93 16.64
C MET A 112 42.68 -2.46 16.74
N ILE A 113 41.64 -3.19 17.13
CA ILE A 113 41.60 -4.64 17.11
C ILE A 113 41.11 -5.05 15.71
N HIS A 114 42.00 -4.99 14.72
CA HIS A 114 41.74 -5.38 13.31
C HIS A 114 41.39 -6.86 13.09
N THR A 115 40.89 -7.57 14.09
CA THR A 115 40.53 -8.98 14.01
C THR A 115 39.09 -9.16 14.44
N SER A 116 38.32 -9.75 13.53
CA SER A 116 36.89 -10.04 13.48
C SER A 116 36.28 -10.82 14.67
N SER A 117 36.87 -10.81 15.86
CA SER A 117 36.51 -11.74 16.94
C SER A 117 35.57 -11.20 18.01
N ASP A 118 35.30 -9.89 18.09
CA ASP A 118 34.43 -9.32 19.14
C ASP A 118 33.12 -8.74 18.58
N PHE A 119 32.33 -9.61 17.94
CA PHE A 119 31.01 -9.26 17.40
C PHE A 119 30.03 -8.80 18.50
N GLU A 120 30.06 -9.45 19.66
CA GLU A 120 29.23 -9.05 20.80
C GLU A 120 29.57 -7.63 21.29
N GLY A 121 30.86 -7.28 21.31
CA GLY A 121 31.32 -5.93 21.62
C GLY A 121 30.77 -4.88 20.66
N MET A 122 30.83 -5.14 19.34
CA MET A 122 30.27 -4.23 18.33
C MET A 122 28.75 -4.09 18.44
N LYS A 123 28.03 -5.21 18.63
CA LYS A 123 26.57 -5.22 18.77
C LYS A 123 26.11 -4.43 19.99
N ARG A 124 26.81 -4.56 21.12
CA ARG A 124 26.55 -3.77 22.34
C ARG A 124 26.70 -2.27 22.06
N ILE A 125 27.81 -1.87 21.45
CA ILE A 125 28.07 -0.45 21.14
C ILE A 125 27.06 0.10 20.14
N TYR A 126 26.71 -0.66 19.10
CA TYR A 126 25.68 -0.26 18.14
C TYR A 126 24.32 0.01 18.83
N ASN A 127 23.92 -0.85 19.76
CA ASN A 127 22.68 -0.69 20.52
C ASN A 127 22.73 0.55 21.43
N GLU A 128 23.87 0.80 22.09
CA GLU A 128 24.09 2.00 22.91
C GLU A 128 24.01 3.28 22.06
N VAL A 129 24.73 3.34 20.92
CA VAL A 129 24.69 4.46 19.96
C VAL A 129 23.25 4.70 19.46
N THR A 130 22.55 3.63 19.09
CA THR A 130 21.17 3.71 18.62
C THR A 130 20.21 4.21 19.70
N SER A 131 20.43 3.82 20.96
CA SER A 131 19.63 4.29 22.09
C SER A 131 19.84 5.80 22.35
N LEU A 132 21.08 6.29 22.26
CA LEU A 132 21.39 7.72 22.41
C LEU A 132 20.76 8.55 21.29
N MET A 133 20.81 8.08 20.04
CA MET A 133 20.14 8.75 18.93
C MET A 133 18.62 8.80 19.11
N LYS A 134 18.00 7.72 19.61
CA LYS A 134 16.56 7.70 19.92
C LYS A 134 16.22 8.69 21.02
N ASN A 135 17.02 8.76 22.08
CA ASN A 135 16.85 9.71 23.19
C ASN A 135 17.00 11.17 22.74
N GLN A 136 17.91 11.46 21.80
CA GLN A 136 18.02 12.80 21.20
C GLN A 136 16.80 13.15 20.34
N LYS A 137 16.28 12.19 19.56
CA LYS A 137 15.08 12.42 18.75
C LYS A 137 13.87 12.70 19.62
N THR A 138 13.62 11.89 20.66
CA THR A 138 12.53 12.13 21.60
C THR A 138 12.70 13.43 22.37
N SER A 139 13.93 13.82 22.73
CA SER A 139 14.20 15.11 23.39
C SER A 139 14.00 16.31 22.46
N SER A 140 14.30 16.17 21.17
CA SER A 140 13.99 17.17 20.15
C SER A 140 12.48 17.32 19.93
N ASP A 141 11.74 16.22 19.93
CA ASP A 141 10.29 16.23 19.74
C ASP A 141 9.56 16.78 20.98
N ASN A 142 10.12 16.56 22.18
CA ASN A 142 9.63 17.09 23.45
C ASN A 142 10.17 18.49 23.80
N ALA A 143 10.83 19.15 22.85
CA ALA A 143 11.37 20.49 23.03
C ALA A 143 10.28 21.46 23.51
N LYS A 144 10.39 21.93 24.75
CA LYS A 144 9.51 22.97 25.29
C LYS A 144 9.63 24.22 24.43
N VAL A 145 8.50 24.71 23.96
CA VAL A 145 8.37 26.00 23.31
C VAL A 145 8.36 27.07 24.41
N ASP A 146 9.09 28.19 24.26
CA ASP A 146 8.91 29.30 25.21
C ASP A 146 7.49 29.88 25.13
N TYR A 147 7.22 30.79 26.06
CA TYR A 147 6.05 31.67 26.05
C TYR A 147 5.82 32.41 24.71
N TYR A 148 6.85 32.52 23.86
CA TYR A 148 6.79 33.22 22.58
C TYR A 148 6.67 32.30 21.36
N GLY A 149 6.49 30.98 21.54
CA GLY A 149 6.39 30.09 20.38
C GLY A 149 7.75 29.66 19.80
N ASN A 150 8.88 30.13 20.34
CA ASN A 150 10.19 29.74 19.87
C ASN A 150 10.56 28.38 20.46
N LYS A 151 10.94 27.43 19.59
CA LYS A 151 11.63 26.22 20.03
C LYS A 151 12.94 26.63 20.69
N LEU A 152 13.02 26.53 22.01
CA LEU A 152 14.24 26.84 22.76
C LEU A 152 15.39 25.88 22.48
N TYR A 153 15.14 24.82 21.72
CA TYR A 153 16.04 23.70 21.56
C TYR A 153 16.53 23.61 20.13
N ILE A 154 17.78 24.01 19.95
CA ILE A 154 18.62 23.42 18.91
C ILE A 154 19.49 22.43 19.69
N PHE A 155 19.04 21.17 19.77
CA PHE A 155 19.99 20.11 20.12
C PHE A 155 21.18 20.25 19.17
N PRO A 156 22.43 20.18 19.67
CA PRO A 156 23.58 20.17 18.78
C PRO A 156 23.34 19.09 17.74
N ARG A 157 23.30 19.47 16.46
CA ARG A 157 23.28 18.49 15.39
C ARG A 157 24.46 17.56 15.65
N LEU A 158 24.20 16.25 15.63
CA LEU A 158 25.24 15.24 15.72
C LEU A 158 26.43 15.68 14.87
N THR A 159 27.62 15.63 15.45
CA THR A 159 28.83 16.03 14.73
C THR A 159 28.99 15.10 13.52
N ALA A 160 29.66 15.57 12.48
CA ALA A 160 29.96 14.72 11.31
C ALA A 160 30.69 13.43 11.72
N ARG A 161 31.49 13.47 12.80
CA ARG A 161 32.16 12.31 13.36
C ARG A 161 31.18 11.31 13.98
N GLN A 162 30.19 11.77 14.74
CA GLN A 162 29.17 10.89 15.35
C GLN A 162 28.31 10.20 14.29
N TRP A 163 27.99 10.90 13.19
CA TRP A 163 27.34 10.27 12.03
C TRP A 163 28.24 9.24 11.36
N GLY A 164 29.50 9.59 11.10
CA GLY A 164 30.48 8.68 10.52
C GLY A 164 30.71 7.44 11.38
N LEU A 165 30.74 7.59 12.71
CA LEU A 165 30.89 6.47 13.65
C LEU A 165 29.75 5.45 13.54
N LYS A 166 28.51 5.95 13.38
CA LYS A 166 27.35 5.08 13.16
C LYS A 166 27.48 4.31 11.85
N GLU A 167 27.88 4.99 10.78
CA GLU A 167 28.09 4.37 9.47
C GLU A 167 29.23 3.35 9.51
N GLU A 168 30.35 3.67 10.16
CA GLU A 168 31.49 2.76 10.37
C GLU A 168 31.08 1.50 11.16
N ILE A 169 30.32 1.65 12.27
CA ILE A 169 29.83 0.50 13.04
C ILE A 169 28.85 -0.34 12.22
N GLN A 170 27.95 0.32 11.48
CA GLN A 170 26.97 -0.35 10.63
C GLN A 170 27.68 -1.16 9.54
N GLU A 171 28.65 -0.58 8.84
CA GLU A 171 29.44 -1.26 7.82
C GLU A 171 30.21 -2.46 8.38
N CYS A 172 30.80 -2.34 9.58
CA CYS A 172 31.45 -3.45 10.26
C CYS A 172 30.49 -4.59 10.61
N MET A 173 29.28 -4.27 11.10
CA MET A 173 28.27 -5.27 11.40
C MET A 173 27.76 -5.95 10.13
N ASP A 174 27.50 -5.17 9.09
CA ASP A 174 27.00 -5.65 7.80
C ASP A 174 27.99 -6.63 7.16
N VAL A 175 29.29 -6.31 7.12
CA VAL A 175 30.29 -7.19 6.50
C VAL A 175 30.47 -8.51 7.27
N SER A 176 30.39 -8.48 8.60
CA SER A 176 30.69 -9.66 9.44
C SER A 176 29.53 -10.66 9.54
N THR A 177 28.30 -10.17 9.69
CA THR A 177 27.11 -11.03 9.93
C THR A 177 26.46 -11.49 8.65
N ILE A 178 26.35 -10.61 7.65
CA ILE A 178 25.68 -10.93 6.39
C ILE A 178 26.43 -12.05 5.66
N GLY A 179 27.76 -11.97 5.62
CA GLY A 179 28.57 -13.00 4.96
C GLY A 179 28.43 -14.39 5.60
N GLN A 180 28.32 -14.46 6.93
CA GLN A 180 28.13 -15.74 7.64
C GLN A 180 26.74 -16.30 7.41
N ILE A 181 25.69 -15.48 7.57
CA ILE A 181 24.30 -15.88 7.35
C ILE A 181 24.09 -16.35 5.90
N GLU A 182 24.66 -15.65 4.92
CA GLU A 182 24.53 -16.02 3.51
C GLU A 182 25.25 -17.33 3.18
N ALA A 183 26.46 -17.53 3.70
CA ALA A 183 27.21 -18.76 3.51
C ALA A 183 26.48 -19.96 4.15
N GLU A 184 25.90 -19.78 5.33
CA GLU A 184 25.13 -20.83 6.00
C GLU A 184 23.80 -21.12 5.30
N ILE A 185 23.07 -20.09 4.84
CA ILE A 185 21.85 -20.29 4.02
C ILE A 185 22.20 -21.03 2.73
N GLU A 186 23.28 -20.66 2.05
CA GLU A 186 23.73 -21.34 0.83
C GLU A 186 24.08 -22.81 1.10
N GLN A 187 24.79 -23.08 2.20
CA GLN A 187 25.12 -24.45 2.62
C GLN A 187 23.86 -25.27 2.93
N GLN A 188 22.87 -24.69 3.59
CA GLN A 188 21.61 -25.37 3.94
C GLN A 188 20.72 -25.62 2.71
N VAL A 189 20.71 -24.70 1.75
CA VAL A 189 19.95 -24.86 0.50
C VAL A 189 20.61 -25.88 -0.44
N ASN A 190 21.94 -25.96 -0.46
CA ASN A 190 22.67 -26.76 -1.45
C ASN A 190 23.19 -28.12 -0.94
N VAL A 191 23.49 -28.27 0.36
CA VAL A 191 24.31 -29.41 0.84
C VAL A 191 23.65 -30.20 1.97
N ILE A 192 23.20 -29.53 3.03
CA ILE A 192 22.75 -30.17 4.27
C ILE A 192 21.37 -29.63 4.55
N PHE A 193 20.34 -30.27 4.02
CA PHE A 193 18.98 -29.75 4.19
C PHE A 193 18.49 -30.00 5.62
N ASN A 194 18.65 -29.01 6.51
CA ASN A 194 17.97 -28.96 7.80
C ASN A 194 16.97 -27.80 7.83
N ARG A 195 15.67 -28.14 7.70
CA ARG A 195 14.58 -27.16 7.66
C ARG A 195 14.57 -26.22 8.86
N GLN A 196 14.77 -26.73 10.08
CA GLN A 196 14.70 -25.91 11.29
C GLN A 196 15.81 -24.85 11.30
N GLN A 197 17.02 -25.25 10.93
CA GLN A 197 18.16 -24.34 10.82
C GLN A 197 17.92 -23.27 9.75
N LEU A 198 17.39 -23.65 8.58
CA LEU A 198 17.06 -22.68 7.53
C LEU A 198 15.96 -21.69 7.96
N GLU A 199 14.94 -22.15 8.69
CA GLU A 199 13.89 -21.29 9.25
C GLU A 199 14.46 -20.29 10.27
N GLU A 200 15.35 -20.73 11.16
CA GLU A 200 16.04 -19.88 12.13
C GLU A 200 16.92 -18.83 11.45
N LEU A 201 17.73 -19.22 10.45
CA LEU A 201 18.60 -18.31 9.70
C LEU A 201 17.83 -17.26 8.90
N VAL A 202 16.75 -17.66 8.21
CA VAL A 202 15.90 -16.72 7.46
C VAL A 202 15.17 -15.77 8.41
N LYS A 203 14.81 -16.23 9.61
CA LYS A 203 14.21 -15.41 10.65
C LYS A 203 15.22 -14.40 11.21
N GLU A 204 16.42 -14.83 11.55
CA GLU A 204 17.50 -13.96 12.04
C GLU A 204 17.85 -12.88 10.99
N ALA A 205 17.99 -13.27 9.73
CA ALA A 205 18.17 -12.32 8.63
C ALA A 205 17.02 -11.31 8.53
N GLY A 206 15.78 -11.75 8.75
CA GLY A 206 14.60 -10.90 8.78
C GLY A 206 14.58 -9.91 9.94
N GLU A 207 15.02 -10.32 11.13
CA GLU A 207 15.12 -9.46 12.33
C GLU A 207 16.18 -8.36 12.16
N ILE A 208 17.25 -8.64 11.43
CA ILE A 208 18.31 -7.68 11.06
C ILE A 208 17.88 -6.78 9.88
N GLY A 209 16.80 -7.15 9.17
CA GLY A 209 16.31 -6.42 8.00
C GLY A 209 17.09 -6.71 6.72
N HIS A 210 17.85 -7.81 6.69
CA HIS A 210 18.67 -8.20 5.55
C HIS A 210 17.81 -8.78 4.42
N LYS A 211 18.02 -8.30 3.19
CA LYS A 211 17.17 -8.62 2.01
C LYS A 211 17.98 -9.09 0.81
N SER A 212 19.06 -9.85 1.03
CA SER A 212 19.82 -10.38 -0.09
C SER A 212 19.08 -11.45 -0.88
N ASP A 213 19.58 -11.72 -2.09
CA ASP A 213 19.04 -12.75 -2.96
C ASP A 213 19.18 -14.16 -2.36
N MET A 214 20.15 -14.39 -1.46
CA MET A 214 20.25 -15.67 -0.74
C MET A 214 19.16 -15.82 0.31
N VAL A 215 18.90 -14.79 1.12
CA VAL A 215 17.79 -14.82 2.09
C VAL A 215 16.44 -14.99 1.37
N ARG A 216 16.26 -14.33 0.22
CA ARG A 216 15.07 -14.51 -0.63
C ARG A 216 14.96 -15.93 -1.16
N ARG A 217 16.07 -16.52 -1.64
CA ARG A 217 16.11 -17.92 -2.08
C ARG A 217 15.74 -18.86 -0.94
N GLY A 218 16.34 -18.69 0.24
CA GLY A 218 16.00 -19.46 1.44
C GLY A 218 14.52 -19.36 1.79
N ARG A 219 13.94 -18.16 1.77
CA ARG A 219 12.51 -17.95 2.03
C ARG A 219 11.61 -18.64 1.00
N ARG A 220 11.90 -18.48 -0.30
CA ARG A 220 11.14 -19.17 -1.37
C ARG A 220 11.24 -20.67 -1.25
N PHE A 221 12.39 -21.18 -0.82
CA PHE A 221 12.59 -22.60 -0.60
C PHE A 221 11.73 -23.10 0.57
N LEU A 222 11.72 -22.40 1.70
CA LEU A 222 10.84 -22.68 2.85
C LEU A 222 9.35 -22.64 2.47
N GLU A 223 8.96 -21.70 1.62
CA GLU A 223 7.59 -21.60 1.10
C GLU A 223 7.22 -22.81 0.23
N LYS A 224 8.09 -23.20 -0.70
CA LYS A 224 7.89 -24.43 -1.49
C LYS A 224 7.75 -25.68 -0.63
N LEU A 225 8.53 -25.80 0.45
CA LEU A 225 8.43 -26.93 1.39
C LEU A 225 7.12 -26.93 2.17
N ARG A 226 6.62 -25.74 2.53
CA ARG A 226 5.31 -25.58 3.18
C ARG A 226 4.17 -25.92 2.23
N ASP A 227 4.25 -25.49 0.97
CA ASP A 227 3.27 -25.84 -0.06
C ASP A 227 3.27 -27.33 -0.34
N LEU A 228 4.45 -27.96 -0.37
CA LEU A 228 4.57 -29.41 -0.51
C LEU A 228 3.92 -30.16 0.67
N ASP A 229 4.13 -29.71 1.91
CA ASP A 229 3.44 -30.27 3.08
C ASP A 229 1.91 -30.11 2.97
N GLN A 230 1.43 -28.94 2.56
CA GLN A 230 -0.01 -28.68 2.42
C GLN A 230 -0.63 -29.54 1.29
N ALA A 231 0.09 -29.70 0.19
CA ALA A 231 -0.26 -30.60 -0.89
C ALA A 231 -0.26 -32.06 -0.42
N ALA A 232 0.72 -32.48 0.39
CA ALA A 232 0.77 -33.81 0.99
C ALA A 232 -0.43 -34.06 1.92
N ILE A 233 -0.76 -33.11 2.78
CA ILE A 233 -1.94 -33.18 3.66
C ILE A 233 -3.21 -33.37 2.83
N SER A 234 -3.36 -32.57 1.78
CA SER A 234 -4.53 -32.62 0.90
C SER A 234 -4.60 -33.94 0.14
N ALA A 235 -3.47 -34.41 -0.40
CA ALA A 235 -3.36 -35.67 -1.13
C ALA A 235 -3.67 -36.88 -0.23
N VAL A 236 -3.15 -36.91 1.00
CA VAL A 236 -3.44 -37.96 2.00
C VAL A 236 -4.90 -37.89 2.44
N LYS A 237 -5.43 -36.69 2.66
CA LYS A 237 -6.83 -36.47 3.05
C LYS A 237 -7.80 -36.92 1.96
N CYS A 238 -7.45 -36.72 0.70
CA CYS A 238 -8.27 -37.13 -0.45
C CYS A 238 -7.93 -38.54 -0.94
N VAL A 239 -6.82 -39.15 -0.51
CA VAL A 239 -6.31 -40.46 -0.99
C VAL A 239 -6.19 -40.48 -2.53
N SER A 240 -5.89 -39.35 -3.19
CA SER A 240 -5.83 -39.31 -4.65
C SER A 240 -4.49 -39.85 -5.16
N ARG A 241 -4.49 -40.96 -5.91
CA ARG A 241 -3.25 -41.61 -6.39
C ARG A 241 -2.35 -40.65 -7.16
N THR A 242 -2.91 -39.89 -8.10
CA THR A 242 -2.16 -38.93 -8.93
C THR A 242 -1.51 -37.84 -8.08
N GLN A 243 -2.23 -37.31 -7.09
CA GLN A 243 -1.69 -36.28 -6.20
C GLN A 243 -0.64 -36.87 -5.25
N LEU A 244 -0.86 -38.07 -4.73
CA LEU A 244 0.08 -38.77 -3.85
C LEU A 244 1.42 -39.05 -4.57
N VAL A 245 1.37 -39.57 -5.80
CA VAL A 245 2.57 -39.81 -6.61
C VAL A 245 3.32 -38.50 -6.85
N ARG A 246 2.62 -37.45 -7.29
CA ARG A 246 3.23 -36.13 -7.53
C ARG A 246 3.91 -35.56 -6.28
N VAL A 247 3.25 -35.65 -5.12
CA VAL A 247 3.82 -35.18 -3.85
C VAL A 247 5.04 -35.99 -3.44
N VAL A 248 5.00 -37.32 -3.59
CA VAL A 248 6.13 -38.20 -3.23
C VAL A 248 7.33 -37.96 -4.15
N GLU A 249 7.11 -37.80 -5.45
CA GLU A 249 8.17 -37.46 -6.41
C GLU A 249 8.82 -36.10 -6.10
N LEU A 250 8.01 -35.07 -5.81
CA LEU A 250 8.51 -33.75 -5.43
C LEU A 250 9.27 -33.78 -4.10
N ALA A 251 8.78 -34.55 -3.13
CA ALA A 251 9.46 -34.76 -1.86
C ALA A 251 10.83 -35.42 -2.01
N GLU A 252 10.94 -36.41 -2.89
CA GLU A 252 12.20 -37.10 -3.17
C GLU A 252 13.20 -36.19 -3.90
N GLN A 253 12.73 -35.34 -4.81
CA GLN A 253 13.56 -34.32 -5.47
C GLN A 253 14.09 -33.27 -4.48
N LEU A 254 13.30 -32.95 -3.45
CA LEU A 254 13.67 -31.97 -2.42
C LEU A 254 14.33 -32.62 -1.18
N HIS A 255 14.53 -33.94 -1.18
CA HIS A 255 15.01 -34.70 -0.02
C HIS A 255 14.24 -34.39 1.28
N GLN A 256 12.92 -34.13 1.18
CA GLN A 256 12.08 -33.77 2.32
C GLN A 256 11.42 -35.02 2.94
N GLU A 257 11.63 -35.17 4.24
CA GLU A 257 10.91 -36.15 5.07
C GLU A 257 9.86 -35.42 5.92
N SER A 258 8.62 -35.88 5.84
CA SER A 258 7.50 -35.35 6.61
C SER A 258 6.56 -36.50 6.93
N ARG A 259 5.90 -36.47 8.09
CA ARG A 259 4.91 -37.49 8.50
C ARG A 259 3.83 -37.73 7.44
N TYR A 260 3.48 -36.68 6.68
CA TYR A 260 2.47 -36.75 5.62
C TYR A 260 3.02 -37.38 4.34
N ILE A 261 4.31 -37.17 4.05
CA ILE A 261 5.00 -37.80 2.93
C ILE A 261 5.17 -39.30 3.22
N GLU A 262 5.51 -39.68 4.45
CA GLU A 262 5.55 -41.09 4.87
C GLU A 262 4.16 -41.74 4.81
N ALA A 263 3.12 -41.04 5.27
CA ALA A 263 1.75 -41.52 5.14
C ALA A 263 1.34 -41.67 3.66
N ALA A 264 1.76 -40.75 2.79
CA ALA A 264 1.54 -40.84 1.34
C ALA A 264 2.25 -42.05 0.73
N LYS A 265 3.53 -42.28 1.09
CA LYS A 265 4.30 -43.47 0.68
C LYS A 265 3.63 -44.76 1.18
N GLY A 266 3.15 -44.79 2.42
CA GLY A 266 2.43 -45.92 2.99
C GLY A 266 1.10 -46.21 2.30
N LEU A 267 0.37 -45.17 1.85
CA LEU A 267 -0.83 -45.34 1.03
C LEU A 267 -0.48 -45.88 -0.36
N LEU A 268 0.55 -45.36 -1.01
CA LEU A 268 1.00 -45.84 -2.33
C LEU A 268 1.57 -47.27 -2.31
N ALA A 269 2.07 -47.73 -1.17
CA ALA A 269 2.58 -49.09 -0.99
C ALA A 269 1.47 -50.15 -0.80
N LEU A 270 0.20 -49.73 -0.64
CA LEU A 270 -0.92 -50.67 -0.55
C LEU A 270 -1.17 -51.35 -1.90
N GLU A 271 -1.61 -52.60 -1.86
CA GLU A 271 -2.11 -53.28 -3.05
C GLU A 271 -3.25 -52.47 -3.69
N THR A 272 -3.34 -52.50 -5.04
CA THR A 272 -4.31 -51.70 -5.82
C THR A 272 -5.73 -51.84 -5.29
N ARG A 273 -6.14 -53.06 -4.88
CA ARG A 273 -7.44 -53.31 -4.26
C ARG A 273 -7.65 -52.51 -2.99
N SER A 274 -6.75 -52.68 -2.01
CA SER A 274 -6.84 -52.01 -0.72
C SER A 274 -6.74 -50.49 -0.84
N PHE A 275 -6.01 -50.00 -1.84
CA PHE A 275 -5.96 -48.58 -2.16
C PHE A 275 -7.31 -48.05 -2.66
N ILE A 276 -7.95 -48.73 -3.63
CA ILE A 276 -9.26 -48.32 -4.17
C ILE A 276 -10.34 -48.40 -3.08
N GLU A 277 -10.31 -49.44 -2.22
CA GLU A 277 -11.23 -49.54 -1.08
C GLU A 277 -11.08 -48.36 -0.11
N LYS A 278 -9.84 -47.94 0.19
CA LYS A 278 -9.59 -46.73 1.01
C LYS A 278 -10.03 -45.44 0.31
N GLU A 279 -9.80 -45.31 -0.99
CA GLU A 279 -10.31 -44.17 -1.77
C GLU A 279 -11.83 -44.08 -1.70
N PHE A 280 -12.53 -45.21 -1.86
CA PHE A 280 -13.99 -45.26 -1.79
C PHE A 280 -14.52 -44.87 -0.42
N ILE A 281 -13.96 -45.45 0.66
CA ILE A 281 -14.32 -45.09 2.04
C ILE A 281 -14.12 -43.58 2.25
N ARG A 282 -13.01 -43.03 1.76
CA ARG A 282 -12.71 -41.62 1.95
C ARG A 282 -13.62 -40.70 1.14
N ALA A 283 -13.93 -41.06 -0.10
CA ALA A 283 -14.89 -40.33 -0.93
C ALA A 283 -16.27 -40.27 -0.24
N LYS A 284 -16.68 -41.38 0.39
CA LYS A 284 -17.91 -41.45 1.18
C LYS A 284 -17.87 -40.55 2.44
N GLU A 285 -16.75 -40.51 3.16
CA GLU A 285 -16.58 -39.64 4.33
C GLU A 285 -16.56 -38.14 3.97
N VAL A 286 -16.01 -37.78 2.81
CA VAL A 286 -15.93 -36.40 2.32
C VAL A 286 -17.24 -35.95 1.63
N GLY A 287 -18.09 -36.90 1.24
CA GLY A 287 -19.34 -36.62 0.52
C GLY A 287 -19.14 -36.37 -0.99
N ASP A 288 -18.06 -36.88 -1.58
CA ASP A 288 -17.76 -36.76 -3.01
C ASP A 288 -18.48 -37.88 -3.78
N ILE A 289 -19.72 -37.61 -4.20
CA ILE A 289 -20.62 -38.60 -4.83
C ILE A 289 -20.07 -39.11 -6.16
N GLU A 290 -19.48 -38.23 -6.98
CA GLU A 290 -18.95 -38.62 -8.29
C GLU A 290 -17.78 -39.60 -8.14
N ARG A 291 -16.82 -39.25 -7.26
CA ARG A 291 -15.68 -40.12 -6.99
C ARG A 291 -16.10 -41.43 -6.33
N MET A 292 -17.11 -41.40 -5.46
CA MET A 292 -17.69 -42.60 -4.86
C MET A 292 -18.23 -43.55 -5.93
N ILE A 293 -19.04 -43.04 -6.88
CA ILE A 293 -19.61 -43.83 -7.98
C ILE A 293 -18.49 -44.39 -8.87
N HIS A 294 -17.51 -43.57 -9.27
CA HIS A 294 -16.40 -44.03 -10.11
C HIS A 294 -15.59 -45.14 -9.43
N ARG A 295 -15.32 -45.03 -8.12
CA ARG A 295 -14.58 -46.05 -7.39
C ARG A 295 -15.40 -47.31 -7.12
N GLU A 296 -16.70 -47.19 -6.90
CA GLU A 296 -17.61 -48.35 -6.80
C GLU A 296 -17.67 -49.14 -8.11
N ILE A 297 -17.81 -48.45 -9.24
CA ILE A 297 -17.77 -49.06 -10.56
C ILE A 297 -16.42 -49.76 -10.76
N ARG A 298 -15.31 -49.12 -10.41
CA ARG A 298 -13.98 -49.71 -10.53
C ARG A 298 -13.83 -50.98 -9.68
N LEU A 299 -14.25 -50.94 -8.42
CA LEU A 299 -14.25 -52.13 -7.54
C LEU A 299 -15.10 -53.27 -8.11
N LEU A 300 -16.28 -52.97 -8.66
CA LEU A 300 -17.14 -53.96 -9.28
C LEU A 300 -16.52 -54.53 -10.57
N MET A 301 -15.99 -53.69 -11.45
CA MET A 301 -15.40 -54.11 -12.72
C MET A 301 -14.17 -55.00 -12.52
N GLU A 302 -13.23 -54.55 -11.67
CA GLU A 302 -11.94 -55.21 -11.47
C GLU A 302 -12.11 -56.52 -10.68
N PHE A 303 -12.96 -56.54 -9.64
CA PHE A 303 -13.05 -57.69 -8.73
C PHE A 303 -14.23 -58.62 -8.98
N LYS A 304 -15.38 -58.12 -9.45
CA LYS A 304 -16.55 -58.97 -9.73
C LYS A 304 -16.48 -59.59 -11.12
N TYR A 305 -15.93 -58.85 -12.09
CA TYR A 305 -15.92 -59.26 -13.50
C TYR A 305 -14.53 -59.61 -14.02
N GLY A 306 -13.46 -59.41 -13.23
CA GLY A 306 -12.09 -59.75 -13.62
C GLY A 306 -11.58 -58.94 -14.83
N LEU A 307 -12.17 -57.77 -15.08
CA LEU A 307 -11.76 -56.90 -16.18
C LEU A 307 -10.59 -56.03 -15.71
N ASP A 308 -9.40 -56.30 -16.25
CA ASP A 308 -8.20 -55.56 -15.94
C ASP A 308 -8.24 -54.17 -16.58
N PHE A 309 -8.33 -53.12 -15.76
CA PHE A 309 -8.40 -51.72 -16.20
C PHE A 309 -7.02 -51.09 -16.36
N THR A 310 -5.95 -51.78 -15.96
CA THR A 310 -4.59 -51.24 -15.96
C THR A 310 -4.15 -50.83 -17.37
N GLU A 311 -4.45 -51.61 -18.41
CA GLU A 311 -4.11 -51.27 -19.80
C GLU A 311 -4.79 -49.98 -20.30
N ARG A 312 -6.03 -49.69 -19.88
CA ARG A 312 -6.74 -48.47 -20.28
C ARG A 312 -6.21 -47.23 -19.56
N GLU A 313 -5.87 -47.35 -18.29
CA GLU A 313 -5.27 -46.25 -17.53
C GLU A 313 -3.84 -45.96 -17.98
N GLU A 314 -3.04 -46.96 -18.34
CA GLU A 314 -1.70 -46.73 -18.93
C GLU A 314 -1.79 -45.95 -20.25
N ILE A 315 -2.78 -46.24 -21.09
CA ILE A 315 -3.01 -45.49 -22.34
C ILE A 315 -3.42 -44.03 -22.02
N GLN A 316 -4.31 -43.82 -21.05
CA GLN A 316 -4.78 -42.47 -20.68
C GLN A 316 -3.71 -41.66 -19.93
N GLU A 317 -2.86 -42.32 -19.14
CA GLU A 317 -1.70 -41.74 -18.46
C GLU A 317 -0.56 -41.44 -19.44
N SER A 318 -0.39 -42.25 -20.50
CA SER A 318 0.54 -41.94 -21.59
C SER A 318 0.11 -40.68 -22.38
N LEU A 319 -1.19 -40.51 -22.62
CA LEU A 319 -1.74 -39.34 -23.31
C LEU A 319 -1.53 -38.05 -22.50
N THR A 320 -1.80 -38.09 -21.20
CA THR A 320 -1.59 -36.94 -20.29
C THR A 320 -0.11 -36.63 -20.05
N LYS A 321 0.79 -37.63 -20.00
CA LYS A 321 2.25 -37.40 -20.01
C LYS A 321 2.73 -36.72 -21.29
N THR A 322 2.05 -36.93 -22.41
CA THR A 322 2.38 -36.30 -23.70
C THR A 322 1.93 -34.83 -23.74
N GLU A 323 0.81 -34.50 -23.10
CA GLU A 323 0.36 -33.10 -22.91
C GLU A 323 1.27 -32.34 -21.92
N ASN A 324 1.61 -32.94 -20.78
CA ASN A 324 2.52 -32.34 -19.79
C ASN A 324 3.95 -32.15 -20.33
N ARG A 325 4.42 -33.01 -21.25
CA ARG A 325 5.70 -32.81 -21.97
C ARG A 325 5.65 -31.61 -22.90
N ARG A 326 4.46 -31.28 -23.45
CA ARG A 326 4.25 -30.12 -24.31
C ARG A 326 4.27 -28.82 -23.51
N GLU A 327 3.72 -28.82 -22.29
CA GLU A 327 3.81 -27.70 -21.35
C GLU A 327 5.24 -27.49 -20.83
N ARG A 328 5.97 -28.55 -20.44
CA ARG A 328 7.39 -28.43 -20.04
C ARG A 328 8.31 -27.95 -21.16
N PHE A 329 7.96 -28.21 -22.43
CA PHE A 329 8.73 -27.70 -23.58
C PHE A 329 8.51 -26.20 -23.81
N VAL A 330 7.43 -25.63 -23.29
CA VAL A 330 7.16 -24.18 -23.27
C VAL A 330 7.93 -23.52 -22.13
N ASP A 331 8.07 -24.18 -20.98
CA ASP A 331 8.84 -23.68 -19.83
C ASP A 331 10.36 -23.71 -20.08
N LEU A 332 10.87 -24.72 -20.80
CA LEU A 332 12.30 -24.86 -21.12
C LEU A 332 12.83 -23.84 -22.16
N LEU A 333 11.94 -23.13 -22.86
CA LEU A 333 12.31 -22.09 -23.83
C LEU A 333 12.33 -20.67 -23.23
N GLY A 334 12.21 -20.53 -21.90
CA GLY A 334 11.91 -19.26 -21.23
C GLY A 334 12.87 -18.77 -20.13
N GLU A 335 14.08 -19.31 -19.98
CA GLU A 335 15.04 -18.81 -18.97
C GLU A 335 16.30 -18.20 -19.60
N GLU A 336 16.20 -16.95 -20.06
CA GLU A 336 17.32 -16.00 -20.02
C GLU A 336 16.84 -14.67 -19.42
N HIS A 337 17.69 -14.12 -18.55
CA HIS A 337 17.44 -12.99 -17.65
C HIS A 337 16.63 -11.82 -18.24
N VAL A 338 15.43 -11.62 -17.70
CA VAL A 338 14.60 -10.46 -18.00
C VAL A 338 14.81 -9.39 -16.93
N SER A 339 15.56 -8.34 -17.26
CA SER A 339 15.84 -7.20 -16.36
C SER A 339 14.57 -6.42 -16.01
N LEU A 340 14.62 -5.65 -14.91
CA LEU A 340 13.54 -4.75 -14.46
C LEU A 340 13.11 -3.78 -15.57
N ASP A 341 14.03 -3.40 -16.47
CA ASP A 341 13.76 -2.53 -17.61
C ASP A 341 12.85 -3.18 -18.66
N PHE A 342 12.97 -4.49 -18.90
CA PHE A 342 12.08 -5.23 -19.79
C PHE A 342 10.67 -5.41 -19.17
N ARG A 343 10.56 -5.44 -17.84
CA ARG A 343 9.25 -5.50 -17.14
C ARG A 343 8.55 -4.15 -17.15
N LEU A 344 9.29 -3.05 -16.96
CA LEU A 344 8.78 -1.69 -17.21
C LEU A 344 8.47 -1.46 -18.68
N GLU A 345 9.21 -2.08 -19.60
CA GLU A 345 8.89 -2.12 -21.02
C GLU A 345 7.59 -2.89 -21.28
N ARG A 346 7.29 -3.98 -20.55
CA ARG A 346 6.02 -4.71 -20.63
C ARG A 346 4.81 -3.90 -20.14
N ILE A 347 4.97 -3.13 -19.05
CA ILE A 347 3.99 -2.14 -18.56
C ILE A 347 3.85 -0.96 -19.54
N ASN A 348 4.95 -0.52 -20.13
CA ASN A 348 4.94 0.50 -21.18
C ASN A 348 4.34 -0.04 -22.49
N ASN A 349 4.45 -1.34 -22.75
CA ASN A 349 3.86 -1.99 -23.89
C ASN A 349 2.35 -2.13 -23.73
N LEU A 350 1.81 -2.26 -22.51
CA LEU A 350 0.36 -2.16 -22.22
C LEU A 350 -0.24 -0.78 -22.56
N ARG A 351 0.58 0.24 -22.85
CA ARG A 351 0.11 1.53 -23.39
C ARG A 351 -0.40 1.41 -24.82
N SER A 352 0.14 0.45 -25.58
CA SER A 352 -0.35 0.10 -26.90
C SER A 352 -1.57 -0.80 -26.75
N TYR A 353 -2.68 -0.40 -27.36
CA TYR A 353 -3.95 -1.11 -27.32
C TYR A 353 -3.83 -2.57 -27.83
N ASP A 354 -3.01 -2.84 -28.84
CA ASP A 354 -2.78 -4.20 -29.35
C ASP A 354 -2.08 -5.09 -28.31
N SER A 355 -1.26 -4.49 -27.45
CA SER A 355 -0.57 -5.21 -26.38
C SER A 355 -1.49 -5.48 -25.20
N PHE A 356 -2.37 -4.55 -24.82
CA PHE A 356 -3.41 -4.79 -23.81
C PHE A 356 -4.39 -5.87 -24.27
N ALA A 357 -4.86 -5.78 -25.53
CA ALA A 357 -5.74 -6.77 -26.15
C ALA A 357 -5.10 -8.18 -26.17
N LYS A 358 -3.81 -8.28 -26.48
CA LYS A 358 -3.07 -9.56 -26.45
C LYS A 358 -2.80 -10.06 -25.03
N ALA A 359 -2.37 -9.19 -24.12
CA ALA A 359 -1.98 -9.57 -22.76
C ALA A 359 -3.16 -10.10 -21.95
N ALA A 360 -4.32 -9.47 -22.06
CA ALA A 360 -5.57 -9.88 -21.38
C ALA A 360 -6.32 -11.02 -22.07
N GLY A 361 -5.67 -11.74 -23.00
CA GLY A 361 -6.27 -12.91 -23.66
C GLY A 361 -7.43 -12.57 -24.60
N PHE A 362 -7.64 -11.29 -24.93
CA PHE A 362 -8.82 -10.87 -25.68
C PHE A 362 -8.84 -11.33 -27.13
N THR A 363 -7.71 -11.78 -27.70
CA THR A 363 -7.70 -12.45 -29.00
C THR A 363 -8.59 -13.69 -29.05
N LYS A 364 -8.86 -14.34 -27.90
CA LYS A 364 -9.83 -15.45 -27.79
C LYS A 364 -11.27 -14.98 -27.50
N LEU A 365 -11.44 -13.77 -26.92
CA LEU A 365 -12.74 -13.20 -26.56
C LEU A 365 -13.45 -12.46 -27.70
N PHE A 366 -12.80 -12.24 -28.85
CA PHE A 366 -13.38 -11.49 -29.95
C PHE A 366 -13.59 -12.36 -31.21
N SER A 367 -14.84 -12.61 -31.61
CA SER A 367 -15.18 -13.14 -32.95
C SER A 367 -14.78 -12.21 -34.12
N ARG A 368 -14.00 -12.72 -35.10
CA ARG A 368 -13.60 -12.12 -36.41
C ARG A 368 -12.85 -10.75 -36.40
N ASN A 369 -11.61 -10.78 -36.88
CA ASN A 369 -10.55 -9.78 -36.66
C ASN A 369 -10.67 -8.38 -37.32
N LYS A 370 -11.51 -8.14 -38.34
CA LYS A 370 -11.49 -6.85 -39.08
C LYS A 370 -12.58 -5.84 -38.72
N ILE A 371 -13.74 -6.29 -38.22
CA ILE A 371 -14.86 -5.40 -37.85
C ILE A 371 -14.61 -4.74 -36.47
N LYS A 372 -13.68 -5.28 -35.68
CA LYS A 372 -13.56 -4.98 -34.25
C LYS A 372 -12.55 -3.91 -33.83
N GLN A 373 -11.57 -3.57 -34.67
CA GLN A 373 -10.67 -2.46 -34.35
C GLN A 373 -11.45 -1.13 -34.24
N ASN A 374 -12.42 -0.90 -35.13
CA ASN A 374 -13.29 0.27 -35.05
C ASN A 374 -14.32 0.20 -33.91
N MET A 375 -14.72 -1.01 -33.49
CA MET A 375 -15.64 -1.19 -32.36
C MET A 375 -15.03 -0.77 -31.01
N LEU A 376 -13.71 -0.57 -30.93
CA LEU A 376 -13.02 -0.17 -29.69
C LEU A 376 -12.44 1.25 -29.76
N LEU A 377 -12.72 1.96 -30.85
CA LEU A 377 -12.56 3.42 -30.96
C LEU A 377 -13.77 4.13 -30.35
N TRP A 378 -13.59 5.37 -29.91
CA TRP A 378 -14.69 6.23 -29.49
C TRP A 378 -15.79 6.31 -30.56
N THR A 379 -17.05 6.39 -30.14
CA THR A 379 -18.18 6.60 -31.05
C THR A 379 -19.33 7.29 -30.31
N ASN A 380 -19.99 8.22 -30.99
CA ASN A 380 -21.23 8.86 -30.56
C ASN A 380 -22.48 8.11 -31.04
N THR A 381 -22.34 6.99 -31.75
CA THR A 381 -23.46 6.18 -32.24
C THR A 381 -23.63 4.92 -31.40
N MET A 382 -24.87 4.49 -31.21
CA MET A 382 -25.20 3.21 -30.56
C MET A 382 -24.44 2.02 -31.18
N ILE A 383 -23.88 1.15 -30.32
CA ILE A 383 -23.24 -0.08 -30.77
C ILE A 383 -24.27 -1.14 -31.21
N PRO A 384 -24.00 -1.89 -32.30
CA PRO A 384 -24.94 -2.88 -32.82
C PRO A 384 -24.99 -4.18 -32.00
N THR A 385 -24.01 -4.44 -31.11
CA THR A 385 -23.90 -5.63 -30.25
C THR A 385 -22.91 -5.38 -29.12
N SER A 386 -22.75 -6.32 -28.18
CA SER A 386 -21.78 -6.26 -27.08
C SER A 386 -20.33 -6.24 -27.59
N LEU A 387 -19.42 -5.64 -26.81
CA LEU A 387 -17.99 -5.64 -27.09
C LEU A 387 -17.37 -7.00 -26.75
N THR A 388 -17.76 -7.61 -25.62
CA THR A 388 -17.30 -8.91 -25.13
C THR A 388 -18.28 -10.05 -25.49
N LEU A 389 -17.80 -11.29 -25.35
CA LEU A 389 -18.59 -12.52 -25.45
C LEU A 389 -18.85 -13.05 -24.04
N CYS A 390 -20.11 -13.26 -23.67
CA CYS A 390 -20.43 -13.96 -22.43
C CYS A 390 -20.05 -15.46 -22.51
N ARG A 391 -20.00 -16.11 -21.35
CA ARG A 391 -19.64 -17.52 -21.18
C ARG A 391 -20.50 -18.44 -22.05
N GLU A 392 -21.81 -18.24 -22.08
CA GLU A 392 -22.72 -19.04 -22.90
C GLU A 392 -22.43 -18.89 -24.40
N GLU A 393 -22.08 -17.68 -24.86
CA GLU A 393 -21.71 -17.47 -26.27
C GLU A 393 -20.39 -18.17 -26.62
N ARG A 394 -19.42 -18.17 -25.70
CA ARG A 394 -18.15 -18.92 -25.85
C ARG A 394 -18.42 -20.43 -25.97
N GLN A 395 -19.20 -20.98 -25.05
CA GLN A 395 -19.59 -22.39 -25.06
C GLN A 395 -20.37 -22.79 -26.32
N LEU A 396 -21.28 -21.93 -26.80
CA LEU A 396 -22.02 -22.18 -28.04
C LEU A 396 -21.11 -22.18 -29.28
N ASN A 397 -20.08 -21.32 -29.30
CA ASN A 397 -19.12 -21.28 -30.40
C ASN A 397 -18.17 -22.48 -30.39
N GLU A 398 -17.83 -23.00 -29.20
CA GLU A 398 -16.97 -24.18 -29.05
C GLU A 398 -17.72 -25.49 -29.33
N ASN A 399 -19.00 -25.59 -28.99
CA ASN A 399 -19.80 -26.81 -29.08
C ASN A 399 -20.48 -27.03 -30.43
N LEU A 400 -19.88 -26.58 -31.54
CA LEU A 400 -20.48 -26.67 -32.88
C LEU A 400 -20.40 -28.08 -33.52
N VAL A 401 -20.48 -29.14 -32.71
CA VAL A 401 -20.44 -30.55 -33.16
C VAL A 401 -21.66 -31.31 -32.62
N LEU A 402 -22.84 -30.85 -33.00
CA LEU A 402 -24.10 -31.54 -32.69
C LEU A 402 -24.41 -32.69 -33.66
N ASP A 403 -23.89 -32.58 -34.89
CA ASP A 403 -24.24 -33.48 -35.97
C ASP A 403 -23.68 -34.91 -35.80
N THR A 404 -22.82 -35.14 -34.81
CA THR A 404 -22.21 -36.45 -34.55
C THR A 404 -22.91 -37.27 -33.46
N LEU A 405 -23.92 -36.73 -32.78
CA LEU A 405 -24.65 -37.48 -31.75
C LEU A 405 -25.66 -38.44 -32.40
N VAL A 406 -25.66 -39.72 -32.03
CA VAL A 406 -26.51 -40.76 -32.64
C VAL A 406 -27.88 -40.89 -31.96
N ASP A 407 -27.98 -40.55 -30.67
CA ASP A 407 -29.19 -40.73 -29.86
C ASP A 407 -30.10 -39.48 -29.87
N ASP A 408 -31.35 -39.65 -30.30
CA ASP A 408 -32.34 -38.57 -30.42
C ASP A 408 -32.78 -38.00 -29.06
N THR A 409 -32.72 -38.77 -27.98
CA THR A 409 -33.03 -38.31 -26.62
C THR A 409 -31.94 -37.34 -26.15
N ILE A 410 -30.67 -37.68 -26.41
CA ILE A 410 -29.53 -36.82 -26.10
C ILE A 410 -29.61 -35.55 -26.96
N LYS A 411 -29.94 -35.66 -28.26
CA LYS A 411 -30.14 -34.49 -29.12
C LYS A 411 -31.21 -33.53 -28.58
N GLN A 412 -32.34 -34.04 -28.10
CA GLN A 412 -33.39 -33.19 -27.51
C GLN A 412 -32.92 -32.48 -26.24
N GLY A 413 -32.20 -33.18 -25.35
CA GLY A 413 -31.61 -32.59 -24.15
C GLY A 413 -30.60 -31.49 -24.48
N VAL A 414 -29.67 -31.75 -25.41
CA VAL A 414 -28.66 -30.76 -25.82
C VAL A 414 -29.31 -29.58 -26.55
N LYS A 415 -30.33 -29.81 -27.38
CA LYS A 415 -31.08 -28.73 -28.05
C LYS A 415 -31.69 -27.76 -27.02
N LYS A 416 -32.29 -28.29 -25.94
CA LYS A 416 -32.84 -27.46 -24.86
C LYS A 416 -31.77 -26.58 -24.20
N ILE A 417 -30.60 -27.17 -23.86
CA ILE A 417 -29.47 -26.43 -23.27
C ILE A 417 -28.98 -25.33 -24.22
N ILE A 418 -28.92 -25.62 -25.52
CA ILE A 418 -28.51 -24.65 -26.54
C ILE A 418 -29.52 -23.50 -26.66
N ASP A 419 -30.82 -23.80 -26.65
CA ASP A 419 -31.85 -22.79 -26.74
C ASP A 419 -31.86 -21.89 -25.49
N GLU A 420 -31.64 -22.45 -24.29
CA GLU A 420 -31.44 -21.70 -23.04
C GLU A 420 -30.19 -20.81 -23.11
N ALA A 421 -29.06 -21.34 -23.58
CA ALA A 421 -27.83 -20.58 -23.77
C ALA A 421 -28.03 -19.42 -24.77
N LYS A 422 -28.70 -19.67 -25.91
CA LYS A 422 -29.03 -18.62 -26.90
C LYS A 422 -29.91 -17.53 -26.30
N GLN A 423 -30.86 -17.90 -25.44
CA GLN A 423 -31.71 -16.93 -24.75
C GLN A 423 -30.90 -16.05 -23.82
N LYS A 424 -29.97 -16.62 -23.03
CA LYS A 424 -29.06 -15.85 -22.18
C LYS A 424 -28.15 -14.91 -22.97
N VAL A 425 -27.56 -15.38 -24.08
CA VAL A 425 -26.76 -14.53 -24.99
C VAL A 425 -27.57 -13.36 -25.53
N LYS A 426 -28.85 -13.59 -25.85
CA LYS A 426 -29.74 -12.53 -26.32
C LYS A 426 -30.04 -11.49 -25.24
N ILE A 427 -30.25 -11.91 -23.99
CA ILE A 427 -30.46 -11.03 -22.83
C ILE A 427 -29.19 -10.19 -22.59
N PHE A 428 -28.03 -10.84 -22.46
CA PHE A 428 -26.73 -10.18 -22.29
C PHE A 428 -26.48 -9.10 -23.34
N LYS A 429 -26.72 -9.40 -24.63
CA LYS A 429 -26.56 -8.42 -25.73
C LYS A 429 -27.55 -7.26 -25.66
N ALA A 430 -28.75 -7.47 -25.11
CA ALA A 430 -29.73 -6.40 -24.92
C ALA A 430 -29.31 -5.47 -23.77
N GLU A 431 -28.84 -6.04 -22.67
CA GLU A 431 -28.34 -5.29 -21.51
C GLU A 431 -27.07 -4.51 -21.83
N ALA A 432 -26.11 -5.13 -22.54
CA ALA A 432 -24.91 -4.45 -23.04
C ALA A 432 -25.26 -3.21 -23.87
N LYS A 433 -26.25 -3.30 -24.77
CA LYS A 433 -26.71 -2.14 -25.56
C LYS A 433 -27.36 -1.08 -24.69
N ALA A 434 -28.19 -1.48 -23.73
CA ALA A 434 -28.84 -0.56 -22.83
C ALA A 434 -27.83 0.17 -21.92
N ASN A 435 -26.75 -0.51 -21.51
CA ASN A 435 -25.65 0.09 -20.76
C ASN A 435 -24.92 1.12 -21.61
N PHE A 436 -24.58 0.77 -22.85
CA PHE A 436 -23.91 1.69 -23.75
C PHE A 436 -24.74 2.94 -24.04
N LYS A 437 -26.06 2.78 -24.20
CA LYS A 437 -26.99 3.92 -24.34
C LYS A 437 -26.89 4.86 -23.13
N ASN A 438 -26.96 4.32 -21.92
CA ASN A 438 -26.89 5.12 -20.70
C ASN A 438 -25.54 5.86 -20.57
N ILE A 439 -24.45 5.25 -21.03
CA ILE A 439 -23.13 5.90 -21.10
C ILE A 439 -23.17 7.09 -22.06
N LEU A 440 -23.70 6.92 -23.27
CA LEU A 440 -23.81 8.01 -24.27
C LEU A 440 -24.72 9.16 -23.78
N GLU A 441 -25.81 8.83 -23.09
CA GLU A 441 -26.73 9.82 -22.51
C GLU A 441 -26.07 10.60 -21.36
N TYR A 442 -25.37 9.92 -20.45
CA TYR A 442 -24.68 10.57 -19.34
C TYR A 442 -23.52 11.47 -19.78
N THR A 443 -22.77 11.01 -20.79
CA THR A 443 -21.63 11.75 -21.35
C THR A 443 -22.06 12.90 -22.28
N GLY A 444 -23.35 13.04 -22.58
CA GLY A 444 -23.87 14.09 -23.46
C GLY A 444 -23.54 13.87 -24.94
N GLU A 445 -23.31 12.61 -25.33
CA GLU A 445 -23.08 12.20 -26.71
C GLU A 445 -24.40 11.90 -27.43
N ILE A 446 -25.43 11.52 -26.68
CA ILE A 446 -26.84 11.47 -27.08
C ILE A 446 -27.63 12.43 -26.19
N MET A 447 -28.57 13.19 -26.79
CA MET A 447 -29.47 14.04 -26.03
C MET A 447 -30.34 13.21 -25.07
N CYS A 448 -30.33 13.58 -23.80
CA CYS A 448 -31.18 13.02 -22.75
C CYS A 448 -31.72 14.15 -21.88
N GLU A 449 -33.00 14.06 -21.49
CA GLU A 449 -33.63 15.04 -20.60
C GLU A 449 -33.04 14.99 -19.19
N ASP A 450 -32.66 13.79 -18.72
CA ASP A 450 -32.10 13.55 -17.39
C ASP A 450 -30.89 12.60 -17.47
N PRO A 451 -29.68 13.16 -17.72
CA PRO A 451 -28.45 12.38 -17.75
C PRO A 451 -28.19 11.63 -16.44
N ASP A 452 -28.55 12.19 -15.28
CA ASP A 452 -28.27 11.58 -13.98
C ASP A 452 -29.10 10.32 -13.75
N SER A 453 -30.34 10.27 -14.26
CA SER A 453 -31.13 9.03 -14.33
C SER A 453 -30.44 7.95 -15.16
N ALA A 454 -29.77 8.31 -16.26
CA ALA A 454 -29.03 7.35 -17.08
C ALA A 454 -27.84 6.74 -16.32
N ALA A 455 -27.07 7.56 -15.59
CA ALA A 455 -26.01 7.08 -14.71
C ALA A 455 -26.56 6.19 -13.59
N LYS A 456 -27.63 6.59 -12.92
CA LYS A 456 -28.25 5.80 -11.85
C LYS A 456 -28.68 4.41 -12.34
N GLN A 457 -29.29 4.34 -13.52
CA GLN A 457 -29.68 3.06 -14.14
C GLN A 457 -28.47 2.20 -14.50
N LEU A 458 -27.37 2.79 -14.98
CA LEU A 458 -26.14 2.07 -15.28
C LEU A 458 -25.52 1.48 -14.00
N LEU A 459 -25.39 2.29 -12.95
CA LEU A 459 -24.84 1.86 -11.66
C LEU A 459 -25.70 0.75 -11.02
N GLN A 460 -27.03 0.88 -11.09
CA GLN A 460 -27.96 -0.14 -10.58
C GLN A 460 -27.76 -1.47 -11.29
N ARG A 461 -27.67 -1.48 -12.62
CA ARG A 461 -27.39 -2.72 -13.37
C ARG A 461 -26.04 -3.32 -13.02
N GLY A 462 -25.02 -2.51 -12.74
CA GLY A 462 -23.73 -2.99 -12.28
C GLY A 462 -23.79 -3.66 -10.91
N VAL A 463 -24.55 -3.08 -9.98
CA VAL A 463 -24.80 -3.67 -8.65
C VAL A 463 -25.61 -4.96 -8.77
N ASP A 464 -26.65 -4.97 -9.61
CA ASP A 464 -27.47 -6.16 -9.85
C ASP A 464 -26.64 -7.28 -10.48
N ALA A 465 -25.79 -6.96 -11.47
CA ALA A 465 -24.86 -7.91 -12.10
C ALA A 465 -23.90 -8.52 -11.06
N PHE A 466 -23.31 -7.68 -10.20
CA PHE A 466 -22.42 -8.13 -9.14
C PHE A 466 -23.13 -9.06 -8.14
N ASN A 467 -24.32 -8.68 -7.69
CA ASN A 467 -25.12 -9.51 -6.77
C ASN A 467 -25.53 -10.85 -7.39
N ASN A 468 -25.68 -10.91 -8.71
CA ASN A 468 -26.01 -12.12 -9.46
C ASN A 468 -24.79 -12.94 -9.87
N GLY A 469 -23.56 -12.45 -9.63
CA GLY A 469 -22.33 -13.09 -10.11
C GLY A 469 -22.16 -13.07 -11.64
N ASP A 470 -22.70 -12.05 -12.31
CA ASP A 470 -22.57 -11.86 -13.76
C ASP A 470 -21.31 -11.04 -14.10
N ASP A 471 -20.16 -11.70 -13.95
CA ASP A 471 -18.84 -11.09 -14.21
C ASP A 471 -18.67 -10.68 -15.68
N ASP A 472 -19.35 -11.35 -16.61
CA ASP A 472 -19.31 -11.05 -18.04
C ASP A 472 -19.94 -9.67 -18.32
N LEU A 473 -21.06 -9.34 -17.67
CA LEU A 473 -21.75 -8.05 -17.84
C LEU A 473 -20.98 -6.90 -17.21
N ILE A 474 -20.38 -7.12 -16.03
CA ILE A 474 -19.49 -6.14 -15.38
C ILE A 474 -18.30 -5.83 -16.29
N SER A 475 -17.67 -6.87 -16.83
CA SER A 475 -16.54 -6.73 -17.76
C SER A 475 -16.93 -5.94 -19.01
N GLU A 476 -18.11 -6.20 -19.57
CA GLU A 476 -18.67 -5.46 -20.71
C GLU A 476 -18.87 -3.97 -20.37
N MET A 477 -19.43 -3.64 -19.20
CA MET A 477 -19.65 -2.26 -18.77
C MET A 477 -18.33 -1.47 -18.68
N TYR A 478 -17.30 -2.04 -18.06
CA TYR A 478 -15.98 -1.40 -17.98
C TYR A 478 -15.35 -1.21 -19.36
N MET A 479 -15.46 -2.21 -20.25
CA MET A 479 -14.93 -2.10 -21.62
C MET A 479 -15.63 -1.00 -22.43
N GLN A 480 -16.94 -0.85 -22.25
CA GLN A 480 -17.71 0.23 -22.87
C GLN A 480 -17.30 1.61 -22.35
N MET A 481 -17.03 1.76 -21.05
CA MET A 481 -16.52 3.00 -20.47
C MET A 481 -15.12 3.33 -20.98
N ILE A 482 -14.21 2.36 -20.99
CA ILE A 482 -12.85 2.50 -21.53
C ILE A 482 -12.88 2.94 -22.99
N LYS A 483 -13.79 2.37 -23.79
CA LYS A 483 -14.02 2.77 -25.18
C LYS A 483 -14.41 4.26 -25.28
N GLN A 484 -15.27 4.76 -24.40
CA GLN A 484 -15.70 6.17 -24.45
C GLN A 484 -14.66 7.16 -23.93
N LEU A 485 -13.79 6.74 -23.01
CA LEU A 485 -12.67 7.56 -22.56
C LEU A 485 -11.62 7.84 -23.64
N LYS A 486 -11.67 7.16 -24.79
CA LYS A 486 -10.80 7.43 -25.94
C LYS A 486 -11.30 8.59 -26.82
N ASN A 487 -12.26 9.38 -26.35
CA ASN A 487 -12.80 10.51 -27.11
C ASN A 487 -11.67 11.48 -27.54
N PRO A 488 -11.34 11.57 -28.85
CA PRO A 488 -10.20 12.34 -29.32
C PRO A 488 -10.46 13.85 -29.33
N THR A 489 -11.71 14.30 -29.25
CA THR A 489 -12.01 15.72 -29.53
C THR A 489 -11.92 16.61 -28.30
N GLY A 490 -11.97 16.09 -27.07
CA GLY A 490 -11.98 16.89 -25.81
C GLY A 490 -13.11 17.94 -25.69
N ARG A 491 -13.83 18.19 -26.79
CA ARG A 491 -14.94 19.10 -27.01
C ARG A 491 -15.97 18.29 -27.80
N SER A 492 -17.15 18.12 -27.23
CA SER A 492 -18.30 17.66 -28.02
C SER A 492 -18.55 18.70 -29.11
N GLN A 493 -18.74 18.27 -30.35
CA GLN A 493 -19.23 19.14 -31.42
C GLN A 493 -20.72 19.51 -31.25
N MET A 494 -21.34 19.19 -30.10
CA MET A 494 -22.63 19.76 -29.74
C MET A 494 -22.52 21.26 -29.43
N THR A 495 -22.40 22.04 -30.49
CA THR A 495 -23.04 23.35 -30.58
C THR A 495 -24.56 23.12 -30.59
N ALA A 496 -25.14 22.80 -29.43
CA ALA A 496 -26.57 22.97 -29.24
C ALA A 496 -26.83 24.47 -28.99
N PRO A 497 -27.87 25.08 -29.60
CA PRO A 497 -28.21 26.46 -29.35
C PRO A 497 -28.65 26.57 -27.89
N ILE A 498 -27.82 27.21 -27.08
CA ILE A 498 -28.19 27.59 -25.71
C ILE A 498 -29.38 28.54 -25.85
N LEU A 499 -30.58 28.02 -25.55
CA LEU A 499 -31.75 28.85 -25.31
C LEU A 499 -31.40 29.79 -24.14
N ASP A 500 -31.67 31.05 -24.38
CA ASP A 500 -31.43 32.24 -23.57
C ASP A 500 -32.17 32.19 -22.21
N ILE A 501 -31.76 31.30 -21.31
CA ILE A 501 -32.25 31.18 -19.92
C ILE A 501 -31.17 31.68 -18.92
N THR A 502 -30.17 32.43 -19.39
CA THR A 502 -29.06 32.95 -18.57
C THR A 502 -29.30 34.33 -17.96
N GLN A 503 -30.54 34.68 -17.59
CA GLN A 503 -30.82 36.00 -16.98
C GLN A 503 -31.04 36.02 -15.46
N THR A 504 -30.83 34.91 -14.72
CA THR A 504 -31.09 34.95 -13.26
C THR A 504 -30.07 34.31 -12.32
N TYR A 505 -28.98 33.70 -12.79
CA TYR A 505 -27.97 33.09 -11.91
C TYR A 505 -26.58 33.09 -12.56
N THR A 506 -25.79 34.17 -12.42
CA THR A 506 -24.50 34.28 -13.13
C THR A 506 -23.22 34.30 -12.30
N ASP A 507 -23.23 34.34 -10.97
CA ASP A 507 -21.97 34.63 -10.27
C ASP A 507 -21.25 33.43 -9.63
N THR A 508 -21.81 32.21 -9.70
CA THR A 508 -21.18 30.99 -9.13
C THR A 508 -20.91 29.85 -10.12
N PHE A 509 -21.17 30.02 -11.42
CA PHE A 509 -21.22 28.91 -12.39
C PHE A 509 -20.11 28.87 -13.46
N GLU A 510 -19.15 29.80 -13.45
CA GLU A 510 -18.08 29.77 -14.46
C GLU A 510 -17.02 28.67 -14.22
N SER A 511 -16.84 28.22 -12.98
CA SER A 511 -15.91 27.13 -12.63
C SER A 511 -16.46 25.73 -12.95
N SER A 512 -17.78 25.55 -13.01
CA SER A 512 -18.43 24.26 -13.30
C SER A 512 -18.52 23.93 -14.80
N ARG A 513 -18.39 24.92 -15.69
CA ARG A 513 -18.42 24.70 -17.15
C ARG A 513 -17.26 23.85 -17.68
N SER A 514 -16.11 23.83 -17.00
CA SER A 514 -14.94 23.03 -17.44
C SER A 514 -15.11 21.52 -17.24
N LEU A 515 -16.00 21.09 -16.36
CA LEU A 515 -16.26 19.68 -16.04
C LEU A 515 -17.35 19.04 -16.92
N CYS A 516 -18.12 19.84 -17.66
CA CYS A 516 -19.20 19.37 -18.54
C CYS A 516 -18.71 18.93 -19.93
N THR A 517 -17.49 18.40 -20.04
CA THR A 517 -17.06 17.75 -21.30
C THR A 517 -17.50 16.27 -21.28
N PRO A 518 -17.78 15.65 -22.44
CA PRO A 518 -18.08 14.21 -22.48
C PRO A 518 -17.00 13.36 -21.81
N TYR A 519 -15.74 13.76 -21.95
CA TYR A 519 -14.61 13.12 -21.28
C TYR A 519 -14.67 13.27 -19.76
N GLY A 520 -14.95 14.47 -19.24
CA GLY A 520 -15.12 14.71 -17.80
C GLY A 520 -16.26 13.89 -17.21
N ASN A 521 -17.41 13.84 -17.90
CA ASN A 521 -18.54 13.01 -17.51
C ASN A 521 -18.18 11.51 -17.57
N ALA A 522 -17.49 11.04 -18.61
CA ALA A 522 -17.06 9.64 -18.70
C ALA A 522 -16.11 9.25 -17.55
N LEU A 523 -15.20 10.14 -17.14
CA LEU A 523 -14.32 9.93 -16.00
C LEU A 523 -15.09 9.88 -14.68
N ALA A 524 -16.04 10.81 -14.48
CA ALA A 524 -16.91 10.82 -13.30
C ALA A 524 -17.71 9.51 -13.23
N LEU A 525 -18.27 9.05 -14.34
CA LEU A 525 -19.02 7.79 -14.39
C LEU A 525 -18.16 6.57 -14.08
N LEU A 526 -16.93 6.52 -14.60
CA LEU A 526 -15.99 5.46 -14.27
C LEU A 526 -15.63 5.46 -12.78
N ALA A 527 -15.37 6.64 -12.21
CA ALA A 527 -15.13 6.79 -10.78
C ALA A 527 -16.30 6.28 -9.94
N MET A 528 -17.53 6.62 -10.33
CA MET A 528 -18.75 6.10 -9.69
C MET A 528 -18.81 4.58 -9.79
N MET A 529 -18.62 4.00 -10.97
CA MET A 529 -18.64 2.54 -11.17
C MET A 529 -17.61 1.81 -10.29
N VAL A 530 -16.36 2.29 -10.24
CA VAL A 530 -15.30 1.70 -9.39
C VAL A 530 -15.65 1.80 -7.90
N SER A 531 -16.35 2.86 -7.50
CA SER A 531 -16.75 3.07 -6.09
C SER A 531 -17.98 2.25 -5.68
N THR A 532 -18.89 1.95 -6.61
CA THR A 532 -20.17 1.28 -6.31
C THR A 532 -20.17 -0.21 -6.63
N ILE A 533 -19.46 -0.62 -7.69
CA ILE A 533 -19.39 -2.01 -8.14
C ILE A 533 -18.11 -2.58 -7.54
N PRO A 534 -18.19 -3.46 -6.52
CA PRO A 534 -17.00 -4.04 -5.95
C PRO A 534 -16.24 -4.77 -7.06
N LEU A 535 -14.99 -4.41 -7.28
CA LEU A 535 -14.06 -5.28 -7.98
C LEU A 535 -13.94 -6.54 -7.10
N GLY A 536 -14.08 -7.72 -7.68
CA GLY A 536 -14.18 -9.00 -6.94
C GLY A 536 -13.21 -9.12 -5.76
N THR A 537 -13.60 -9.89 -4.75
CA THR A 537 -12.95 -10.02 -3.42
C THR A 537 -11.50 -10.50 -3.40
N THR A 538 -10.83 -10.68 -4.54
CA THR A 538 -9.43 -11.12 -4.66
C THR A 538 -8.39 -10.00 -4.49
N LEU A 539 -8.78 -8.72 -4.43
CA LEU A 539 -7.84 -7.60 -4.28
C LEU A 539 -7.11 -7.53 -2.93
N ASN A 540 -7.56 -8.27 -1.90
CA ASN A 540 -6.95 -8.23 -0.57
C ASN A 540 -5.65 -9.05 -0.42
N SER A 541 -5.22 -9.78 -1.46
CA SER A 541 -3.96 -10.53 -1.47
C SER A 541 -3.13 -10.25 -2.71
N TYR A 542 -3.04 -8.99 -3.12
CA TYR A 542 -2.30 -8.58 -4.31
C TYR A 542 -0.77 -8.70 -4.11
N ASP A 543 -0.14 -9.60 -4.89
CA ASP A 543 1.29 -9.62 -5.15
C ASP A 543 1.54 -9.10 -6.59
N PRO A 544 2.24 -7.97 -6.78
CA PRO A 544 2.56 -7.42 -8.10
C PRO A 544 3.37 -8.36 -9.01
N ASP A 545 3.96 -9.43 -8.46
CA ASP A 545 4.76 -10.41 -9.19
C ASP A 545 3.99 -11.73 -9.49
N SER A 546 2.70 -11.83 -9.14
CA SER A 546 1.86 -13.00 -9.46
C SER A 546 1.47 -13.06 -10.94
N ASP A 547 1.62 -14.24 -11.56
CA ASP A 547 1.14 -14.50 -12.93
C ASP A 547 -0.40 -14.51 -13.04
N GLU A 548 -1.12 -14.50 -11.91
CA GLU A 548 -2.59 -14.52 -11.82
C GLU A 548 -3.19 -13.11 -11.83
N VAL A 549 -2.83 -12.27 -12.80
CA VAL A 549 -3.43 -10.94 -12.94
C VAL A 549 -4.87 -11.07 -13.44
N THR A 550 -5.83 -10.74 -12.58
CA THR A 550 -7.27 -10.78 -12.88
C THR A 550 -7.68 -9.72 -13.91
N PHE A 551 -8.88 -9.80 -14.47
CA PHE A 551 -9.35 -8.80 -15.43
C PHE A 551 -9.51 -7.42 -14.77
N GLU A 552 -9.95 -7.42 -13.52
CA GLU A 552 -10.12 -6.27 -12.64
C GLU A 552 -8.79 -5.56 -12.42
N ASP A 553 -7.73 -6.30 -12.10
CA ASP A 553 -6.38 -5.76 -11.96
C ASP A 553 -5.92 -5.08 -13.25
N ARG A 554 -6.22 -5.67 -14.42
CA ARG A 554 -5.84 -5.12 -15.72
C ARG A 554 -6.62 -3.86 -16.07
N VAL A 555 -7.90 -3.77 -15.69
CA VAL A 555 -8.70 -2.54 -15.83
C VAL A 555 -8.11 -1.44 -14.95
N VAL A 556 -7.77 -1.74 -13.69
CA VAL A 556 -7.09 -0.81 -12.79
C VAL A 556 -5.74 -0.38 -13.37
N PHE A 557 -4.92 -1.30 -13.87
CA PHE A 557 -3.65 -0.95 -14.53
C PHE A 557 -3.84 -0.11 -15.79
N TRP A 558 -4.87 -0.39 -16.58
CA TRP A 558 -5.18 0.41 -17.76
C TRP A 558 -5.56 1.84 -17.36
N ILE A 559 -6.40 2.01 -16.33
CA ILE A 559 -6.77 3.30 -15.75
C ILE A 559 -5.51 4.03 -15.24
N LEU A 560 -4.67 3.35 -14.46
CA LEU A 560 -3.43 3.92 -13.91
C LEU A 560 -2.40 4.29 -14.99
N GLY A 561 -2.32 3.50 -16.07
CA GLY A 561 -1.34 3.67 -17.14
C GLY A 561 -1.72 4.70 -18.20
N ASN A 562 -3.02 4.89 -18.47
CA ASN A 562 -3.51 5.74 -19.58
C ASN A 562 -4.04 7.11 -19.12
N LEU A 563 -4.33 7.29 -17.84
CA LEU A 563 -4.55 8.63 -17.29
C LEU A 563 -3.17 9.32 -17.14
N ARG A 564 -2.67 9.96 -18.20
CA ARG A 564 -1.40 10.72 -18.19
C ARG A 564 -1.63 12.22 -18.21
N THR A 565 -2.40 12.74 -17.26
CA THR A 565 -2.41 14.17 -16.96
C THR A 565 -1.87 14.38 -15.55
N THR A 566 -1.32 15.57 -15.26
CA THR A 566 -0.96 16.00 -13.89
C THR A 566 -2.15 15.94 -12.93
N GLN A 567 -3.38 15.79 -13.44
CA GLN A 567 -4.60 15.58 -12.68
C GLN A 567 -4.83 14.12 -12.26
N THR A 568 -4.11 13.13 -12.79
CA THR A 568 -4.28 11.69 -12.46
C THR A 568 -4.09 11.38 -10.98
N LYS A 569 -3.07 11.96 -10.33
CA LYS A 569 -2.90 11.79 -8.87
C LYS A 569 -4.07 12.42 -8.11
N LYS A 570 -4.56 13.59 -8.54
CA LYS A 570 -5.73 14.24 -7.94
C LYS A 570 -7.00 13.40 -8.14
N TYR A 571 -7.18 12.78 -9.30
CA TYR A 571 -8.31 11.91 -9.61
C TYR A 571 -8.29 10.60 -8.82
N LEU A 572 -7.15 9.93 -8.72
CA LEU A 572 -7.01 8.71 -7.92
C LEU A 572 -7.19 8.99 -6.43
N THR A 573 -6.62 10.09 -5.93
CA THR A 573 -6.81 10.51 -4.53
C THR A 573 -8.25 10.94 -4.27
N ALA A 574 -8.93 11.59 -5.22
CA ALA A 574 -10.37 11.89 -5.12
C ALA A 574 -11.20 10.59 -5.07
N ILE A 575 -11.02 9.69 -6.05
CA ILE A 575 -11.71 8.39 -6.15
C ILE A 575 -11.49 7.54 -4.88
N HIS A 576 -10.28 7.55 -4.34
CA HIS A 576 -9.93 6.79 -3.12
C HIS A 576 -10.42 7.48 -1.83
N ASN A 577 -10.51 8.81 -1.81
CA ASN A 577 -10.95 9.57 -0.63
C ASN A 577 -12.47 9.75 -0.54
N VAL A 578 -13.22 9.62 -1.64
CA VAL A 578 -14.67 9.52 -1.54
C VAL A 578 -15.02 8.13 -1.02
N LYS A 579 -15.01 8.00 0.31
CA LYS A 579 -15.37 6.80 1.06
C LYS A 579 -16.83 6.42 0.77
N TYR A 580 -17.05 5.64 -0.28
CA TYR A 580 -18.31 4.88 -0.47
C TYR A 580 -18.21 3.44 0.05
N GLY A 581 -17.21 3.16 0.89
CA GLY A 581 -17.10 1.92 1.67
C GLY A 581 -18.18 1.81 2.75
N GLY A 582 -19.43 1.61 2.34
CA GLY A 582 -20.48 1.02 3.17
C GLY A 582 -20.91 -0.28 2.52
N GLY A 583 -21.11 -1.34 3.32
CA GLY A 583 -21.33 -2.70 2.81
C GLY A 583 -22.50 -2.84 1.82
N ILE A 584 -22.62 -4.06 1.28
CA ILE A 584 -23.44 -4.56 0.14
C ILE A 584 -24.90 -4.05 0.05
N ASN A 585 -25.44 -3.38 1.08
CA ASN A 585 -26.84 -2.96 1.19
C ASN A 585 -27.08 -1.43 1.25
N LYS A 586 -26.12 -0.55 0.89
CA LYS A 586 -26.39 0.90 0.85
C LYS A 586 -26.98 1.35 -0.50
N GLU A 587 -27.88 2.32 -0.44
CA GLU A 587 -28.47 3.00 -1.59
C GLU A 587 -27.37 3.55 -2.52
N ILE A 588 -27.58 3.43 -3.84
CA ILE A 588 -26.67 3.95 -4.85
C ILE A 588 -26.53 5.46 -4.62
N PRO A 589 -25.31 5.97 -4.39
CA PRO A 589 -25.10 7.37 -4.13
C PRO A 589 -25.62 8.21 -5.30
N ASP A 590 -26.31 9.32 -4.97
CA ASP A 590 -26.92 10.21 -5.95
C ASP A 590 -25.85 10.77 -6.92
N PRO A 591 -25.96 10.52 -8.24
CA PRO A 591 -25.01 11.00 -9.24
C PRO A 591 -24.80 12.52 -9.20
N VAL A 592 -25.81 13.29 -8.79
CA VAL A 592 -25.71 14.76 -8.63
C VAL A 592 -24.74 15.12 -7.52
N ASN A 593 -24.87 14.47 -6.35
CA ASN A 593 -23.99 14.68 -5.21
C ASN A 593 -22.56 14.24 -5.50
N LEU A 594 -22.39 13.13 -6.20
CA LEU A 594 -21.09 12.64 -6.66
C LEU A 594 -20.41 13.64 -7.60
N ARG A 595 -21.14 14.15 -8.58
CA ARG A 595 -20.63 15.15 -9.52
C ARG A 595 -20.25 16.45 -8.80
N ALA A 596 -21.06 16.89 -7.83
CA ALA A 596 -20.77 18.08 -7.02
C ALA A 596 -19.52 17.89 -6.15
N GLN A 597 -19.39 16.75 -5.45
CA GLN A 597 -18.22 16.42 -4.64
C GLN A 597 -16.95 16.29 -5.48
N PHE A 598 -17.08 15.71 -6.68
CA PHE A 598 -15.99 15.60 -7.63
C PHE A 598 -15.56 16.98 -8.14
N ALA A 599 -16.52 17.84 -8.50
CA ALA A 599 -16.25 19.22 -8.93
C ALA A 599 -15.56 20.05 -7.84
N ASP A 600 -16.03 19.93 -6.59
CA ASP A 600 -15.43 20.57 -5.42
C ASP A 600 -14.01 20.02 -5.15
N THR A 601 -13.81 18.71 -5.27
CA THR A 601 -12.48 18.12 -5.11
C THR A 601 -11.52 18.61 -6.18
N VAL A 602 -11.97 18.76 -7.43
CA VAL A 602 -11.15 19.32 -8.52
C VAL A 602 -10.84 20.81 -8.29
N SER A 603 -11.81 21.59 -7.81
CA SER A 603 -11.65 23.04 -7.59
C SER A 603 -10.70 23.38 -6.43
N ARG A 604 -10.60 22.52 -5.42
CA ARG A 604 -9.65 22.66 -4.29
C ARG A 604 -8.17 22.57 -4.69
N TYR A 605 -7.86 22.23 -5.93
CA TYR A 605 -6.49 22.26 -6.44
C TYR A 605 -6.35 23.27 -7.57
N SER A 606 -5.69 24.42 -7.33
CA SER A 606 -5.44 25.41 -8.38
C SER A 606 -4.46 24.90 -9.45
N VAL A 607 -4.66 25.37 -10.68
CA VAL A 607 -3.68 25.31 -11.77
C VAL A 607 -3.07 26.71 -11.85
N GLY A 608 -1.76 26.84 -11.71
CA GLY A 608 -1.09 28.11 -11.94
C GLY A 608 -1.29 28.53 -13.40
N SER A 609 -1.99 29.64 -13.64
CA SER A 609 -2.22 30.20 -14.96
C SER A 609 -0.95 30.92 -15.44
N ASN A 610 -0.05 30.18 -16.09
CA ASN A 610 0.95 30.70 -17.01
C ASN A 610 1.15 29.63 -18.10
N ILE A 611 0.15 29.50 -18.97
CA ILE A 611 0.20 28.66 -20.16
C ILE A 611 -0.20 29.56 -21.33
N ASP A 612 0.72 29.72 -22.29
CA ASP A 612 0.44 30.34 -23.57
C ASP A 612 -0.61 29.51 -24.31
N LEU A 613 -1.66 30.16 -24.84
CA LEU A 613 -2.87 29.49 -25.33
C LEU A 613 -2.66 28.67 -26.62
N ASP A 614 -1.49 28.77 -27.26
CA ASP A 614 -1.22 28.16 -28.57
C ASP A 614 -0.36 26.88 -28.51
N ASP A 615 0.38 26.64 -27.43
CA ASP A 615 1.22 25.45 -27.25
C ASP A 615 0.71 24.61 -26.07
N GLY A 616 0.07 23.48 -26.38
CA GLY A 616 -0.40 22.54 -25.35
C GLY A 616 0.69 22.17 -24.32
N PRO A 617 0.31 21.79 -23.09
CA PRO A 617 1.24 21.68 -21.98
C PRO A 617 2.30 20.59 -22.22
N THR A 618 3.58 20.99 -22.34
CA THR A 618 4.72 20.09 -22.17
C THR A 618 4.98 19.83 -20.68
N ALA A 619 5.31 18.59 -20.32
CA ALA A 619 5.33 18.05 -18.96
C ALA A 619 6.31 18.70 -17.97
N ASP A 620 7.11 19.67 -18.43
CA ASP A 620 8.35 20.08 -17.75
C ASP A 620 8.20 21.43 -17.03
N LYS A 621 7.01 22.08 -17.06
CA LYS A 621 6.83 23.49 -16.65
C LYS A 621 5.73 23.74 -15.61
N VAL A 622 5.35 22.77 -14.78
CA VAL A 622 4.28 22.96 -13.77
C VAL A 622 4.81 22.75 -12.36
N ASP A 623 4.99 23.85 -11.61
CA ASP A 623 5.18 23.83 -10.15
C ASP A 623 3.81 23.77 -9.44
N LEU A 624 3.70 22.92 -8.40
CA LEU A 624 2.47 22.68 -7.64
C LEU A 624 2.57 23.22 -6.21
N TYR A 625 1.56 23.97 -5.78
CA TYR A 625 1.38 24.39 -4.38
C TYR A 625 0.08 23.82 -3.80
N LEU A 626 0.14 23.32 -2.57
CA LEU A 626 -1.05 23.14 -1.73
C LEU A 626 -1.54 24.52 -1.32
N LEU A 627 -2.78 24.88 -1.67
CA LEU A 627 -3.39 26.04 -1.05
C LEU A 627 -3.72 25.69 0.41
N PRO A 628 -3.35 26.54 1.38
CA PRO A 628 -3.83 26.38 2.74
C PRO A 628 -5.37 26.45 2.75
N PRO A 629 -6.03 25.78 3.70
CA PRO A 629 -7.47 25.91 3.87
C PRO A 629 -7.82 27.39 4.01
N LYS A 630 -8.89 27.81 3.32
CA LYS A 630 -9.42 29.17 3.36
C LYS A 630 -9.58 29.56 4.83
N GLU A 631 -8.95 30.66 5.24
CA GLU A 631 -9.11 31.20 6.59
C GLU A 631 -10.60 31.46 6.80
N ILE A 632 -11.23 30.67 7.69
CA ILE A 632 -12.56 30.96 8.19
C ILE A 632 -12.39 32.24 9.00
N THR A 633 -13.00 33.34 8.53
CA THR A 633 -12.92 34.59 9.29
C THR A 633 -13.69 34.40 10.60
N PHE A 634 -13.27 35.11 11.64
CA PHE A 634 -13.96 35.11 12.93
C PHE A 634 -15.45 35.48 12.79
N GLU A 635 -15.80 36.22 11.73
CA GLU A 635 -17.17 36.60 11.37
C GLU A 635 -17.99 35.42 10.81
N GLU A 636 -17.39 34.50 10.05
CA GLU A 636 -18.04 33.27 9.57
C GLU A 636 -18.29 32.28 10.72
N LEU A 637 -17.38 32.22 11.69
CA LEU A 637 -17.49 31.40 12.91
C LEU A 637 -18.57 31.88 13.90
N LEU A 638 -18.95 33.15 13.80
CA LEU A 638 -20.03 33.76 14.58
C LEU A 638 -21.43 33.59 13.96
N LEU A 639 -21.51 33.19 12.68
CA LEU A 639 -22.78 32.93 11.99
C LEU A 639 -23.22 31.46 12.06
N GLU A 640 -22.31 30.54 12.40
CA GLU A 640 -22.59 29.11 12.59
C GLU A 640 -22.95 28.72 14.05
N ASN A 641 -22.83 29.64 15.02
CA ASN A 641 -23.33 29.49 16.40
C ASN A 641 -24.49 30.45 16.66
#